data_AF-A0A3F3I1A3-F1
#
_entry.id   AF-A0A3F3I1A3-F1
#
_cell.length_a   1.000
_cell.length_b   1.000
_cell.length_c   1.000
_cell.angle_alpha   90.00
_cell.angle_beta   90.00
_cell.angle_gamma   90.00
#
_symmetry.space_group_name_H-M   'P 1'
#
loop_
_entity.id
_entity.type
_entity.pdbx_description
1 polymer ?
#
loop_
_entity_poly.entity_id
_entity_poly.type
_entity_poly.pdbx_seq_one_letter_code
_entity_poly.pdbx_strand_id
1 'polypeptide(L)'
;MKTLFKIAFFLFWVGTIVEVSAQNSSSQKTLLELISLIEEQSEMRFLYREALVSNIKVSVSSNSPTLYKDLEDQLSKYNIGLQVDTERNQALLYKSGNTKSKQETVISGYVVDAETGDRLPYSTISWFQDGEITGVASSTSGTFSARIRSSRNSIPLLFSFVGYESKRVDFNISSSTELNDIAIRLKPKLYGGSEIIINGNALFSPSDTVFSSLIEAGSFSPLGDNNSTKALQSLPSVLSGPAIEDGLNVRGSSSDGFRVLLDGITLYNQSHLFGLLDGLNGDVLRTSGFFYDVTPARFRAPLGGTLTFLTKTGNLQNFEGSAGLSNTAFSATLEGPISLGKSSFLFSGRHSYIDDVSWFNNQGIIKYGLDIDRNYEFQSDTVEKIEDRNVQNITGNAFFYDLHGKLYFETSSGSQLIASMYIGKDEANQSYDRRFQQQLEEFETNNEWSSNMIKVAYNTQFENNLNSESSFGFSDYYSSYFKEDNDFRRTENDNNNQNASIEILPFSLENELREVQFNQRFSKFFNDFELDYGITYSDFEILYTELSPRNQSFKSRRTSQLLDIFSQMDFTNSTEAHVSLGSRIYYFSNGKYLKWSPRIKAQFLPESQISFGLGFSKNYQFLHQLDFLTVNSTDFWVMTNNEQPPSSVNYFTSNIRIRPAGTLFFQIEGYYKLFDNLRIHSLSNQFVSSFFDEDDTTPFLFNNTGVGKGLEFLLKNRFDRLSLSSTYTLASTELENLLINEGKPFHPSYDRTHQFSLFGDFDLSSGLSFYASWNYATGTPSTTISREEQKETRTGNYSRLDISVKYVLTSNSDEKGELLFSIYNVLNNENPWYSEFKAGLNTNNNRIEPGLSTVYDLGIQPSFRIKLYF
;
A
#
# COMPACT_ATOMS: atom_id res chain seq x y z
N MET A 1 -30.66 30.55 -22.18
CA MET A 1 -30.03 29.21 -22.01
C MET A 1 -30.49 28.49 -20.74
N LYS A 2 -31.82 28.40 -20.49
CA LYS A 2 -32.40 27.56 -19.41
C LYS A 2 -33.68 26.82 -19.87
N THR A 3 -33.91 26.77 -21.19
CA THR A 3 -35.15 26.26 -21.79
C THR A 3 -34.91 25.34 -22.99
N LEU A 4 -33.70 24.79 -23.11
CA LEU A 4 -33.33 23.80 -24.14
C LEU A 4 -32.82 22.47 -23.54
N PHE A 5 -32.57 22.40 -22.23
CA PHE A 5 -32.15 21.17 -21.54
C PHE A 5 -33.32 20.36 -20.92
N LYS A 6 -34.55 20.90 -20.97
CA LYS A 6 -35.75 20.22 -20.41
C LYS A 6 -36.55 19.39 -21.43
N ILE A 7 -36.11 19.34 -22.70
CA ILE A 7 -36.84 18.64 -23.77
C ILE A 7 -36.19 17.30 -24.15
N ALA A 8 -34.94 17.02 -23.75
CA ALA A 8 -34.29 15.73 -23.98
C ALA A 8 -34.61 14.65 -22.93
N PHE A 9 -35.21 15.01 -21.78
CA PHE A 9 -35.52 14.07 -20.69
C PHE A 9 -37.01 13.67 -20.60
N PHE A 10 -37.87 14.21 -21.48
CA PHE A 10 -39.33 14.03 -21.41
C PHE A 10 -39.90 13.03 -22.43
N LEU A 11 -39.04 12.29 -23.14
CA LEU A 11 -39.46 11.28 -24.14
C LEU A 11 -39.08 9.83 -23.76
N PHE A 12 -38.83 9.55 -22.48
CA PHE A 12 -38.67 8.17 -22.00
C PHE A 12 -39.67 7.74 -20.92
N TRP A 13 -40.68 8.56 -20.62
CA TRP A 13 -41.69 8.23 -19.62
C TRP A 13 -43.09 8.64 -20.07
N VAL A 14 -43.72 7.75 -20.84
CA VAL A 14 -45.18 7.68 -20.94
C VAL A 14 -45.57 6.29 -20.45
N GLY A 15 -45.88 6.21 -19.16
CA GLY A 15 -46.50 5.03 -18.56
C GLY A 15 -47.92 4.88 -19.08
N THR A 16 -48.21 3.76 -19.74
CA THR A 16 -49.57 3.25 -19.86
C THR A 16 -49.95 2.59 -18.54
N ILE A 17 -50.88 3.19 -17.82
CA ILE A 17 -51.63 2.51 -16.76
C ILE A 17 -52.50 1.45 -17.43
N VAL A 18 -52.18 0.19 -17.19
CA VAL A 18 -53.12 -0.91 -17.35
C VAL A 18 -53.28 -1.54 -15.97
N GLU A 19 -54.45 -1.34 -15.37
CA GLU A 19 -54.93 -2.22 -14.31
C GLU A 19 -55.09 -3.62 -14.90
N VAL A 20 -54.17 -4.52 -14.57
CA VAL A 20 -54.35 -5.95 -14.82
C VAL A 20 -54.70 -6.59 -13.49
N SER A 21 -55.96 -6.96 -13.36
CA SER A 21 -56.46 -7.93 -12.41
C SER A 21 -55.55 -9.16 -12.36
N ALA A 22 -55.10 -9.53 -11.17
CA ALA A 22 -54.26 -10.69 -10.91
C ALA A 22 -54.79 -11.95 -11.61
N GLN A 23 -54.06 -12.39 -12.63
CA GLN A 23 -54.12 -13.76 -13.13
C GLN A 23 -52.72 -14.34 -12.88
N ASN A 24 -52.62 -15.28 -11.92
CA ASN A 24 -51.42 -16.04 -11.63
C ASN A 24 -50.95 -16.78 -12.89
N SER A 25 -50.13 -16.12 -13.71
CA SER A 25 -49.38 -16.76 -14.78
C SER A 25 -47.89 -16.65 -14.43
N SER A 26 -47.26 -17.80 -14.30
CA SER A 26 -45.83 -17.96 -14.03
C SER A 26 -45.02 -17.44 -15.23
N SER A 27 -44.76 -16.13 -15.30
CA SER A 27 -43.73 -15.60 -16.20
C SER A 27 -42.36 -16.08 -15.71
N GLN A 28 -41.56 -16.69 -16.58
CA GLN A 28 -40.17 -17.05 -16.25
C GLN A 28 -39.39 -15.81 -15.80
N LYS A 29 -39.00 -15.76 -14.53
CA LYS A 29 -38.09 -14.75 -13.98
C LYS A 29 -36.68 -15.32 -13.93
N THR A 30 -35.68 -14.45 -13.94
CA THR A 30 -34.32 -14.92 -13.59
C THR A 30 -34.32 -15.36 -12.13
N LEU A 31 -33.50 -16.35 -11.78
CA LEU A 31 -33.38 -16.81 -10.41
C LEU A 31 -32.90 -15.70 -9.47
N LEU A 32 -32.04 -14.79 -9.97
CA LEU A 32 -31.61 -13.59 -9.24
C LEU A 32 -32.80 -12.67 -8.92
N GLU A 33 -33.63 -12.33 -9.90
CA GLU A 33 -34.84 -11.52 -9.67
C GLU A 33 -35.79 -12.19 -8.68
N LEU A 34 -36.00 -13.51 -8.79
CA LEU A 34 -36.86 -14.25 -7.88
C LEU A 34 -36.31 -14.24 -6.45
N ILE A 35 -35.00 -14.43 -6.29
CA ILE A 35 -34.35 -14.36 -4.97
C ILE A 35 -34.54 -12.96 -4.37
N SER A 36 -34.23 -11.89 -5.11
CA SER A 36 -34.42 -10.51 -4.64
C SER A 36 -35.87 -10.25 -4.21
N LEU A 37 -36.85 -10.72 -4.99
CA LEU A 37 -38.26 -10.62 -4.63
C LEU A 37 -38.62 -11.37 -3.34
N ILE A 38 -38.08 -12.57 -3.12
CA ILE A 38 -38.31 -13.32 -1.88
C ILE A 38 -37.66 -12.62 -0.69
N GLU A 39 -36.45 -12.10 -0.85
CA GLU A 39 -35.71 -11.38 0.18
C GLU A 39 -36.33 -10.02 0.55
N GLU A 40 -37.09 -9.40 -0.36
CA GLU A 40 -37.89 -8.20 -0.11
C GLU A 40 -39.24 -8.52 0.56
N GLN A 41 -39.89 -9.61 0.16
CA GLN A 41 -41.24 -9.98 0.61
C GLN A 41 -41.25 -10.83 1.90
N SER A 42 -40.08 -11.33 2.31
CA SER A 42 -39.94 -12.18 3.49
C SER A 42 -38.66 -11.84 4.25
N GLU A 43 -38.54 -12.38 5.47
CA GLU A 43 -37.31 -12.24 6.26
C GLU A 43 -36.19 -13.19 5.81
N MET A 44 -36.43 -14.02 4.80
CA MET A 44 -35.49 -15.03 4.31
C MET A 44 -34.30 -14.39 3.61
N ARG A 45 -33.11 -14.96 3.84
CA ARG A 45 -31.86 -14.54 3.21
C ARG A 45 -31.19 -15.69 2.48
N PHE A 46 -30.83 -15.46 1.22
CA PHE A 46 -30.21 -16.43 0.34
C PHE A 46 -28.68 -16.29 0.33
N LEU A 47 -27.99 -17.43 0.43
CA LEU A 47 -26.53 -17.57 0.40
C LEU A 47 -26.17 -18.35 -0.87
N TYR A 48 -25.48 -17.72 -1.82
CA TYR A 48 -25.22 -18.29 -3.15
C TYR A 48 -24.16 -17.52 -3.94
N ARG A 49 -23.39 -18.19 -4.81
CA ARG A 49 -22.52 -17.50 -5.79
C ARG A 49 -23.35 -16.93 -6.95
N GLU A 50 -23.23 -15.65 -7.25
CA GLU A 50 -24.00 -14.94 -8.29
C GLU A 50 -23.84 -15.59 -9.67
N ALA A 51 -22.58 -15.86 -10.06
CA ALA A 51 -22.27 -16.53 -11.32
C ALA A 51 -22.92 -17.93 -11.44
N LEU A 52 -23.16 -18.64 -10.32
CA LEU A 52 -23.81 -19.95 -10.29
C LEU A 52 -25.29 -19.86 -10.68
N VAL A 53 -25.97 -18.77 -10.33
CA VAL A 53 -27.43 -18.61 -10.49
C VAL A 53 -27.83 -17.65 -11.62
N SER A 54 -26.91 -16.80 -12.08
CA SER A 54 -27.12 -15.70 -13.04
C SER A 54 -27.80 -16.08 -14.37
N ASN A 55 -27.67 -17.33 -14.82
CA ASN A 55 -28.23 -17.83 -16.08
C ASN A 55 -29.50 -18.66 -15.92
N ILE A 56 -29.96 -18.85 -14.69
CA ILE A 56 -31.05 -19.77 -14.40
C ILE A 56 -32.37 -19.02 -14.48
N LYS A 57 -33.29 -19.57 -15.26
CA LYS A 57 -34.67 -19.09 -15.33
C LYS A 57 -35.56 -20.08 -14.60
N VAL A 58 -36.35 -19.56 -13.67
CA VAL A 58 -37.25 -20.35 -12.85
C VAL A 58 -38.69 -19.88 -13.04
N SER A 59 -39.61 -20.81 -12.87
CA SER A 59 -41.04 -20.64 -13.10
C SER A 59 -41.79 -20.89 -11.78
N VAL A 60 -41.44 -20.15 -10.73
CA VAL A 60 -42.04 -20.29 -9.40
C VAL A 60 -42.56 -18.93 -8.93
N SER A 61 -43.71 -18.92 -8.25
CA SER A 61 -44.29 -17.73 -7.64
C SER A 61 -43.81 -17.56 -6.20
N SER A 62 -43.38 -16.36 -5.80
CA SER A 62 -42.93 -16.06 -4.43
C SER A 62 -44.01 -16.29 -3.36
N ASN A 63 -45.29 -16.31 -3.76
CA ASN A 63 -46.42 -16.56 -2.86
C ASN A 63 -46.87 -18.04 -2.82
N SER A 64 -46.10 -18.97 -3.41
CA SER A 64 -46.45 -20.39 -3.42
C SER A 64 -46.26 -21.02 -2.03
N PRO A 65 -47.24 -21.77 -1.48
CA PRO A 65 -47.05 -22.53 -0.23
C PRO A 65 -46.01 -23.65 -0.36
N THR A 66 -45.66 -24.04 -1.58
CA THR A 66 -44.61 -25.04 -1.90
C THR A 66 -43.35 -24.39 -2.48
N LEU A 67 -43.19 -23.06 -2.39
CA LEU A 67 -42.10 -22.27 -2.99
C LEU A 67 -40.74 -22.96 -2.91
N TYR A 68 -40.27 -23.30 -1.72
CA TYR A 68 -38.93 -23.85 -1.52
C TYR A 68 -38.76 -25.25 -2.10
N LYS A 69 -39.81 -26.07 -2.05
CA LYS A 69 -39.78 -27.42 -2.64
C LYS A 69 -39.81 -27.36 -4.16
N ASP A 70 -40.64 -26.49 -4.73
CA ASP A 70 -40.70 -26.26 -6.18
C ASP A 70 -39.37 -25.69 -6.71
N LEU A 71 -38.74 -24.81 -5.91
CA LEU A 71 -37.44 -24.23 -6.21
C LEU A 71 -36.33 -25.29 -6.14
N GLU A 72 -36.30 -26.13 -5.10
CA GLU A 72 -35.36 -27.26 -4.97
C GLU A 72 -35.46 -28.21 -6.18
N ASP A 73 -36.69 -28.60 -6.57
CA ASP A 73 -36.93 -29.48 -7.72
C ASP A 73 -36.45 -28.85 -9.04
N GLN A 74 -36.64 -27.54 -9.23
CA GLN A 74 -36.15 -26.84 -10.44
C GLN A 74 -34.62 -26.71 -10.45
N LEU A 75 -34.01 -26.39 -9.30
CA LEU A 75 -32.57 -26.20 -9.16
C LEU A 75 -31.77 -27.50 -9.30
N SER A 76 -32.36 -28.63 -8.89
CA SER A 76 -31.74 -29.96 -9.05
C SER A 76 -31.37 -30.26 -10.51
N LYS A 77 -32.15 -29.76 -11.48
CA LYS A 77 -31.91 -29.91 -12.94
C LYS A 77 -30.65 -29.19 -13.41
N TYR A 78 -30.17 -28.23 -12.63
CA TYR A 78 -28.97 -27.45 -12.88
C TYR A 78 -27.78 -27.90 -12.01
N ASN A 79 -27.90 -29.04 -11.33
CA ASN A 79 -26.94 -29.53 -10.32
C ASN A 79 -26.72 -28.54 -9.16
N ILE A 80 -27.78 -27.81 -8.79
CA ILE A 80 -27.78 -26.89 -7.64
C ILE A 80 -28.66 -27.48 -6.56
N GLY A 81 -28.10 -27.65 -5.36
CA GLY A 81 -28.85 -28.00 -4.16
C GLY A 81 -29.41 -26.75 -3.48
N LEU A 82 -30.55 -26.90 -2.81
CA LEU A 82 -31.17 -25.87 -1.97
C LEU A 82 -31.38 -26.44 -0.57
N GLN A 83 -30.81 -25.78 0.44
CA GLN A 83 -31.08 -26.08 1.84
C GLN A 83 -31.79 -24.89 2.49
N VAL A 84 -32.95 -25.12 3.09
CA VAL A 84 -33.76 -24.07 3.74
C VAL A 84 -33.85 -24.33 5.24
N ASP A 85 -33.47 -23.32 6.02
CA ASP A 85 -33.66 -23.24 7.46
C ASP A 85 -34.69 -22.15 7.75
N THR A 86 -35.94 -22.58 7.96
CA THR A 86 -37.06 -21.67 8.25
C THR A 86 -37.04 -21.11 9.68
N GLU A 87 -36.29 -21.70 10.61
CA GLU A 87 -36.17 -21.16 11.97
C GLU A 87 -35.24 -19.95 12.01
N ARG A 88 -34.22 -19.94 11.15
CA ARG A 88 -33.21 -18.86 11.06
C ARG A 88 -33.43 -17.92 9.88
N ASN A 89 -34.49 -18.12 9.10
CA ASN A 89 -34.78 -17.40 7.88
C ASN A 89 -33.61 -17.44 6.86
N GLN A 90 -33.03 -18.62 6.61
CA GLN A 90 -31.86 -18.79 5.72
C GLN A 90 -32.10 -19.83 4.61
N ALA A 91 -31.63 -19.54 3.40
CA ALA A 91 -31.62 -20.46 2.28
C ALA A 91 -30.22 -20.52 1.65
N LEU A 92 -29.67 -21.72 1.47
CA LEU A 92 -28.34 -21.96 0.93
C LEU A 92 -28.42 -22.64 -0.44
N LEU A 93 -27.79 -22.04 -1.45
CA LEU A 93 -27.59 -22.65 -2.77
C LEU A 93 -26.13 -23.06 -2.92
N TYR A 94 -25.91 -24.30 -3.37
CA TYR A 94 -24.59 -24.89 -3.52
C TYR A 94 -24.54 -25.82 -4.73
N LYS A 95 -23.34 -26.08 -5.25
CA LYS A 95 -23.17 -27.04 -6.36
C LYS A 95 -23.18 -28.45 -5.80
N SER A 96 -24.06 -29.31 -6.33
CA SER A 96 -24.18 -30.71 -5.88
C SER A 96 -23.08 -31.57 -6.50
N GLY A 97 -22.28 -32.26 -5.66
CA GLY A 97 -21.18 -33.14 -6.06
C GLY A 97 -21.47 -34.64 -5.84
N ASN A 98 -20.72 -35.51 -6.51
CA ASN A 98 -20.84 -36.97 -6.34
C ASN A 98 -20.29 -37.43 -4.99
N THR A 99 -21.14 -38.10 -4.20
CA THR A 99 -20.85 -38.57 -2.84
C THR A 99 -19.77 -39.65 -2.79
N LYS A 100 -18.76 -39.46 -1.92
CA LYS A 100 -17.95 -40.56 -1.34
C LYS A 100 -18.03 -40.51 0.20
N SER A 101 -18.02 -41.69 0.82
CA SER A 101 -18.21 -41.90 2.26
C SER A 101 -16.89 -41.88 3.04
N LYS A 102 -16.78 -40.97 4.03
CA LYS A 102 -16.47 -41.23 5.46
C LYS A 102 -16.28 -39.92 6.25
N GLN A 103 -17.01 -39.75 7.37
CA GLN A 103 -16.80 -38.96 8.61
C GLN A 103 -16.13 -37.56 8.61
N GLU A 104 -15.75 -37.00 7.47
CA GLU A 104 -15.25 -35.63 7.30
C GLU A 104 -16.15 -34.89 6.31
N THR A 105 -16.54 -33.68 6.67
CA THR A 105 -17.31 -32.78 5.80
C THR A 105 -16.41 -31.67 5.34
N VAL A 106 -16.33 -31.46 4.03
CA VAL A 106 -15.61 -30.33 3.44
C VAL A 106 -16.64 -29.28 3.05
N ILE A 107 -16.50 -28.08 3.62
CA ILE A 107 -17.29 -26.91 3.28
C ILE A 107 -16.37 -25.97 2.52
N SER A 108 -16.62 -25.78 1.22
CA SER A 108 -15.84 -24.89 0.37
C SER A 108 -16.73 -23.86 -0.33
N GLY A 109 -16.17 -22.68 -0.53
CA GLY A 109 -16.95 -21.55 -0.99
C GLY A 109 -16.18 -20.25 -1.01
N TYR A 110 -16.91 -19.16 -0.86
CA TYR A 110 -16.41 -17.80 -0.97
C TYR A 110 -17.03 -16.90 0.07
N VAL A 111 -16.32 -15.84 0.43
CA VAL A 111 -16.88 -14.74 1.20
C VAL A 111 -16.99 -13.54 0.27
N VAL A 112 -18.14 -12.86 0.29
CA VAL A 112 -18.43 -11.73 -0.59
C VAL A 112 -19.08 -10.58 0.16
N ASP A 113 -18.89 -9.38 -0.37
CA ASP A 113 -19.61 -8.18 0.01
C ASP A 113 -21.10 -8.33 -0.35
N ALA A 114 -21.99 -8.10 0.61
CA ALA A 114 -23.43 -8.22 0.43
C ALA A 114 -24.02 -7.15 -0.50
N GLU A 115 -23.43 -5.97 -0.56
CA GLU A 115 -23.91 -4.82 -1.34
C GLU A 115 -23.34 -4.85 -2.77
N THR A 116 -22.04 -5.12 -2.90
CA THR A 116 -21.36 -5.05 -4.21
C THR A 116 -21.20 -6.41 -4.90
N GLY A 117 -21.27 -7.52 -4.15
CA GLY A 117 -20.94 -8.86 -4.64
C GLY A 117 -19.43 -9.12 -4.81
N ASP A 118 -18.56 -8.16 -4.50
CA ASP A 118 -17.10 -8.33 -4.60
C ASP A 118 -16.60 -9.45 -3.66
N ARG A 119 -15.55 -10.16 -4.07
CA ARG A 119 -14.87 -11.17 -3.25
C ARG A 119 -14.16 -10.47 -2.09
N LEU A 120 -14.27 -11.07 -0.90
CA LEU A 120 -13.56 -10.63 0.30
C LEU A 120 -12.36 -11.57 0.54
N PRO A 121 -11.19 -11.31 -0.07
CA PRO A 121 -10.00 -12.14 0.13
C PRO A 121 -9.55 -12.11 1.59
N TYR A 122 -8.88 -13.16 2.06
CA TYR A 122 -8.43 -13.26 3.46
C TYR A 122 -9.53 -13.15 4.55
N SER A 123 -10.80 -13.36 4.19
CA SER A 123 -11.87 -13.54 5.17
C SER A 123 -11.60 -14.71 6.10
N THR A 124 -11.94 -14.56 7.37
CA THR A 124 -11.87 -15.62 8.37
C THR A 124 -13.14 -16.45 8.39
N ILE A 125 -12.98 -17.77 8.46
CA ILE A 125 -14.03 -18.74 8.67
C ILE A 125 -13.65 -19.57 9.88
N SER A 126 -14.34 -19.40 11.00
CA SER A 126 -14.03 -20.09 12.27
C SER A 126 -15.19 -20.95 12.76
N TRP A 127 -14.90 -22.05 13.46
CA TRP A 127 -15.89 -22.92 14.09
C TRP A 127 -15.33 -23.49 15.40
N PHE A 128 -16.23 -24.01 16.24
CA PHE A 128 -15.81 -24.74 17.44
C PHE A 128 -15.58 -26.21 17.14
N GLN A 129 -14.41 -26.73 17.50
CA GLN A 129 -14.07 -28.14 17.42
C GLN A 129 -13.44 -28.58 18.74
N ASP A 130 -14.01 -29.62 19.36
CA ASP A 130 -13.54 -30.21 20.62
C ASP A 130 -13.35 -29.23 21.80
N GLY A 131 -14.10 -28.13 21.81
CA GLY A 131 -14.06 -27.09 22.85
C GLY A 131 -13.12 -25.93 22.54
N GLU A 132 -12.39 -25.98 21.42
CA GLU A 132 -11.51 -24.91 20.94
C GLU A 132 -12.10 -24.24 19.68
N ILE A 133 -11.76 -22.97 19.45
CA ILE A 133 -12.08 -22.27 18.21
C ILE A 133 -10.96 -22.60 17.21
N THR A 134 -11.34 -23.10 16.04
CA THR A 134 -10.45 -23.34 14.90
C THR A 134 -10.99 -22.61 13.67
N GLY A 135 -10.20 -22.46 12.62
CA GLY A 135 -10.61 -21.71 11.43
C GLY A 135 -9.67 -21.80 10.24
N VAL A 136 -10.16 -21.35 9.09
CA VAL A 136 -9.40 -21.18 7.84
C VAL A 136 -9.56 -19.74 7.34
N ALA A 137 -8.56 -19.24 6.63
CA ALA A 137 -8.68 -18.00 5.87
C ALA A 137 -9.10 -18.30 4.42
N SER A 138 -9.81 -17.37 3.79
CA SER A 138 -9.98 -17.41 2.35
C SER A 138 -8.69 -16.98 1.63
N SER A 139 -8.46 -17.50 0.45
CA SER A 139 -7.31 -17.17 -0.41
C SER A 139 -7.36 -15.72 -0.94
N THR A 140 -6.35 -15.36 -1.75
CA THR A 140 -6.30 -14.10 -2.52
C THR A 140 -7.46 -13.93 -3.50
N SER A 141 -8.10 -15.01 -3.94
CA SER A 141 -9.28 -14.96 -4.81
C SER A 141 -10.60 -14.98 -4.02
N GLY A 142 -10.54 -14.95 -2.68
CA GLY A 142 -11.72 -15.03 -1.81
C GLY A 142 -12.31 -16.43 -1.66
N THR A 143 -11.60 -17.48 -2.09
CA THR A 143 -12.03 -18.89 -1.91
C THR A 143 -11.61 -19.45 -0.55
N PHE A 144 -12.45 -20.22 0.12
CA PHE A 144 -12.09 -20.97 1.32
C PHE A 144 -12.45 -22.45 1.19
N SER A 145 -11.77 -23.29 1.96
CA SER A 145 -12.10 -24.72 2.11
C SER A 145 -11.84 -25.15 3.55
N ALA A 146 -12.91 -25.42 4.30
CA ALA A 146 -12.88 -25.87 5.68
C ALA A 146 -13.18 -27.36 5.73
N ARG A 147 -12.21 -28.18 6.18
CA ARG A 147 -12.41 -29.60 6.44
C ARG A 147 -12.75 -29.79 7.91
N ILE A 148 -13.99 -30.16 8.18
CA ILE A 148 -14.52 -30.19 9.54
C ILE A 148 -14.82 -31.63 9.97
N ARG A 149 -14.26 -32.01 11.12
CA ARG A 149 -14.60 -33.24 11.84
C ARG A 149 -15.56 -32.88 12.96
N SER A 150 -16.77 -33.43 12.91
CA SER A 150 -17.75 -33.21 13.97
C SER A 150 -18.68 -34.40 14.10
N SER A 151 -19.00 -34.73 15.34
CA SER A 151 -20.06 -35.68 15.70
C SER A 151 -21.45 -35.03 15.72
N ARG A 152 -21.54 -33.71 15.52
CA ARG A 152 -22.79 -32.96 15.50
C ARG A 152 -23.38 -32.92 14.09
N ASN A 153 -24.70 -33.03 14.03
CA ASN A 153 -25.47 -32.84 12.78
C ASN A 153 -25.60 -31.36 12.39
N SER A 154 -25.17 -30.42 13.23
CA SER A 154 -25.11 -29.00 12.86
C SER A 154 -23.86 -28.35 13.41
N ILE A 155 -23.17 -27.58 12.58
CA ILE A 155 -21.95 -26.85 12.96
C ILE A 155 -22.13 -25.36 12.66
N PRO A 156 -22.01 -24.49 13.69
CA PRO A 156 -21.92 -23.06 13.48
C PRO A 156 -20.55 -22.67 12.93
N LEU A 157 -20.52 -22.02 11.77
CA LEU A 157 -19.35 -21.32 11.27
C LEU A 157 -19.57 -19.81 11.42
N LEU A 158 -18.56 -19.11 11.93
CA LEU A 158 -18.51 -17.65 12.00
C LEU A 158 -17.62 -17.13 10.88
N PHE A 159 -18.19 -16.30 10.03
CA PHE A 159 -17.51 -15.64 8.91
C PHE A 159 -17.26 -14.18 9.27
N SER A 160 -16.05 -13.69 9.00
CA SER A 160 -15.69 -12.32 9.36
C SER A 160 -14.62 -11.75 8.45
N PHE A 161 -14.72 -10.46 8.14
CA PHE A 161 -13.77 -9.71 7.34
C PHE A 161 -13.68 -8.28 7.89
N VAL A 162 -12.50 -7.64 7.84
CA VAL A 162 -12.31 -6.29 8.38
C VAL A 162 -13.20 -5.31 7.63
N GLY A 163 -13.92 -4.44 8.36
CA GLY A 163 -14.87 -3.48 7.79
C GLY A 163 -16.28 -4.02 7.56
N TYR A 164 -16.58 -5.26 7.98
CA TYR A 164 -17.86 -5.93 7.73
C TYR A 164 -18.48 -6.51 9.01
N GLU A 165 -19.79 -6.71 9.02
CA GLU A 165 -20.45 -7.46 10.10
C GLU A 165 -20.09 -8.95 10.04
N SER A 166 -19.62 -9.50 11.17
CA SER A 166 -19.40 -10.93 11.28
C SER A 166 -20.74 -11.68 11.20
N LYS A 167 -20.79 -12.74 10.40
CA LYS A 167 -22.01 -13.51 10.15
C LYS A 167 -21.82 -14.95 10.59
N ARG A 168 -22.71 -15.41 11.47
CA ARG A 168 -22.77 -16.82 11.87
C ARG A 168 -23.75 -17.57 10.98
N VAL A 169 -23.31 -18.68 10.41
CA VAL A 169 -24.11 -19.58 9.56
C VAL A 169 -24.00 -21.00 10.11
N ASP A 170 -25.15 -21.61 10.40
CA ASP A 170 -25.22 -22.96 10.93
C ASP A 170 -25.41 -23.95 9.76
N PHE A 171 -24.43 -24.81 9.50
CA PHE A 171 -24.51 -25.83 8.45
C PHE A 171 -25.05 -27.15 9.00
N ASN A 172 -25.97 -27.80 8.28
CA ASN A 172 -26.51 -29.11 8.67
C ASN A 172 -25.72 -30.21 7.95
N ILE A 173 -25.22 -31.19 8.70
CA ILE A 173 -24.19 -32.15 8.29
C ILE A 173 -24.65 -33.56 8.69
N SER A 174 -25.85 -33.96 8.28
CA SER A 174 -26.45 -35.22 8.71
C SER A 174 -26.05 -36.45 7.87
N SER A 175 -25.42 -36.28 6.70
CA SER A 175 -24.90 -37.40 5.89
C SER A 175 -24.04 -36.89 4.72
N SER A 176 -22.76 -37.31 4.67
CA SER A 176 -21.77 -37.11 3.60
C SER A 176 -22.07 -35.99 2.59
N THR A 177 -21.48 -34.82 2.79
CA THR A 177 -21.66 -33.72 1.84
C THR A 177 -20.37 -32.95 1.71
N GLU A 178 -19.76 -32.98 0.53
CA GLU A 178 -18.93 -31.86 0.13
C GLU A 178 -19.91 -30.72 -0.20
N LEU A 179 -19.99 -29.72 0.67
CA LEU A 179 -20.75 -28.50 0.37
C LEU A 179 -19.80 -27.57 -0.36
N ASN A 180 -19.89 -27.55 -1.69
CA ASN A 180 -19.00 -26.78 -2.55
C ASN A 180 -19.73 -25.58 -3.18
N ASP A 181 -18.97 -24.54 -3.52
CA ASP A 181 -19.47 -23.31 -4.16
C ASP A 181 -20.46 -22.49 -3.30
N ILE A 182 -20.37 -22.56 -1.97
CA ILE A 182 -21.16 -21.70 -1.07
C ILE A 182 -20.67 -20.26 -1.18
N ALA A 183 -21.55 -19.25 -1.16
CA ALA A 183 -21.10 -17.86 -0.97
C ALA A 183 -21.75 -17.25 0.28
N ILE A 184 -20.92 -16.73 1.18
CA ILE A 184 -21.34 -16.05 2.38
C ILE A 184 -21.24 -14.54 2.18
N ARG A 185 -22.40 -13.88 2.25
CA ARG A 185 -22.54 -12.43 2.16
C ARG A 185 -22.33 -11.77 3.51
N LEU A 186 -21.29 -10.94 3.63
CA LEU A 186 -21.07 -10.05 4.78
C LEU A 186 -21.53 -8.65 4.41
N LYS A 187 -22.26 -7.98 5.30
CA LYS A 187 -22.67 -6.60 5.09
C LYS A 187 -21.51 -5.66 5.46
N PRO A 188 -21.13 -4.71 4.60
CA PRO A 188 -20.24 -3.63 5.00
C PRO A 188 -20.77 -3.00 6.27
N LYS A 189 -19.86 -2.70 7.19
CA LYS A 189 -20.21 -1.93 8.36
C LYS A 189 -19.38 -0.67 8.38
N LEU A 190 -20.09 0.45 8.35
CA LEU A 190 -19.59 1.75 8.75
C LEU A 190 -19.28 1.70 10.26
N TYR A 191 -18.18 1.05 10.64
CA TYR A 191 -17.62 1.16 11.97
C TYR A 191 -16.46 2.15 11.93
N GLY A 192 -16.54 3.17 12.79
CA GLY A 192 -15.35 3.54 13.54
C GLY A 192 -14.99 2.36 14.45
N GLY A 193 -14.03 1.54 14.01
CA GLY A 193 -13.09 0.88 14.91
C GLY A 193 -13.41 -0.48 15.55
N SER A 194 -14.33 -1.32 15.06
CA SER A 194 -14.43 -2.70 15.59
C SER A 194 -13.43 -3.63 14.93
N GLU A 195 -12.24 -3.74 15.53
CA GLU A 195 -11.28 -4.79 15.21
C GLU A 195 -11.98 -6.16 15.35
N ILE A 196 -12.17 -6.83 14.22
CA ILE A 196 -12.57 -8.22 14.16
C ILE A 196 -11.31 -9.04 14.36
N ILE A 197 -11.33 -9.90 15.38
CA ILE A 197 -10.32 -10.94 15.57
C ILE A 197 -10.48 -11.95 14.43
N ILE A 198 -9.59 -11.87 13.43
CA ILE A 198 -9.54 -12.75 12.26
C ILE A 198 -8.73 -13.99 12.64
N ASN A 199 -9.43 -15.06 13.01
CA ASN A 199 -8.90 -16.41 13.23
C ASN A 199 -8.87 -17.20 11.91
N GLY A 200 -7.92 -16.87 11.04
CA GLY A 200 -7.73 -17.57 9.76
C GLY A 200 -6.24 -17.69 9.41
N ASN A 201 -5.77 -18.93 9.28
CA ASN A 201 -4.36 -19.27 9.07
C ASN A 201 -3.83 -18.82 7.70
N ALA A 202 -3.14 -17.67 7.72
CA ALA A 202 -1.95 -17.35 6.92
C ALA A 202 -1.21 -16.20 7.67
N LEU A 203 -0.61 -16.53 8.83
CA LEU A 203 0.18 -15.64 9.71
C LEU A 203 -0.08 -14.13 9.58
N PHE A 204 -1.30 -13.72 9.93
CA PHE A 204 -1.70 -12.30 10.04
C PHE A 204 -0.91 -11.61 11.17
N SER A 205 -0.44 -10.38 10.92
CA SER A 205 0.13 -9.53 11.96
C SER A 205 -0.97 -8.59 12.47
N PRO A 206 -1.22 -8.45 13.78
CA PRO A 206 -2.18 -7.47 14.34
C PRO A 206 -1.83 -6.00 14.05
N SER A 207 -0.67 -5.74 13.43
CA SER A 207 -0.38 -4.45 12.77
C SER A 207 -1.25 -4.24 11.53
N ASP A 208 -1.74 -5.30 10.89
CA ASP A 208 -2.56 -5.26 9.68
C ASP A 208 -3.95 -4.66 9.96
N THR A 209 -4.46 -4.76 11.19
CA THR A 209 -5.68 -4.04 11.64
C THR A 209 -5.42 -2.57 11.98
N VAL A 210 -4.22 -2.20 12.46
CA VAL A 210 -3.82 -0.77 12.52
C VAL A 210 -3.78 -0.21 11.10
N PHE A 211 -3.15 -0.97 10.20
CA PHE A 211 -2.95 -0.58 8.82
C PHE A 211 -4.26 -0.46 8.03
N SER A 212 -5.19 -1.39 8.19
CA SER A 212 -6.52 -1.29 7.58
C SER A 212 -7.29 -0.09 8.12
N SER A 213 -7.20 0.21 9.43
CA SER A 213 -7.79 1.42 9.99
C SER A 213 -7.11 2.69 9.50
N LEU A 214 -5.78 2.68 9.27
CA LEU A 214 -5.02 3.80 8.74
C LEU A 214 -5.29 4.05 7.24
N ILE A 215 -5.65 3.01 6.48
CA ILE A 215 -6.01 3.11 5.06
C ILE A 215 -7.47 3.45 4.85
N GLU A 216 -8.39 2.90 5.66
CA GLU A 216 -9.79 3.34 5.71
C GLU A 216 -9.93 4.74 6.32
N ALA A 217 -9.01 5.11 7.21
CA ALA A 217 -8.82 6.49 7.64
C ALA A 217 -8.13 7.28 6.53
N GLY A 218 -8.91 7.61 5.49
CA GLY A 218 -8.71 8.84 4.71
C GLY A 218 -8.76 10.13 5.55
N SER A 219 -8.54 10.03 6.87
CA SER A 219 -8.44 11.07 7.86
C SER A 219 -7.05 11.74 7.83
N PHE A 220 -5.96 11.00 7.51
CA PHE A 220 -4.66 11.63 7.29
C PHE A 220 -4.46 11.96 5.82
N SER A 221 -4.34 13.25 5.54
CA SER A 221 -4.40 13.76 4.18
C SER A 221 -3.69 15.11 4.11
N PRO A 222 -2.34 15.12 4.05
CA PRO A 222 -1.62 16.35 3.77
C PRO A 222 -2.08 16.80 2.37
N LEU A 223 -2.75 17.95 2.29
CA LEU A 223 -3.38 18.50 1.09
C LEU A 223 -4.72 17.88 0.64
N GLY A 224 -5.47 17.23 1.53
CA GLY A 224 -6.87 16.92 1.24
C GLY A 224 -7.07 15.77 0.26
N ASP A 225 -6.01 15.07 -0.16
CA ASP A 225 -6.09 13.75 -0.77
C ASP A 225 -5.59 12.57 0.09
N ASN A 226 -6.19 11.39 -0.09
CA ASN A 226 -5.88 10.20 0.71
C ASN A 226 -4.38 9.85 0.54
N ASN A 227 -3.74 9.49 1.65
CA ASN A 227 -2.32 9.20 1.70
C ASN A 227 -2.07 7.92 2.50
N SER A 228 -2.45 6.81 1.89
CA SER A 228 -2.39 5.44 2.41
C SER A 228 -0.96 4.98 2.72
N THR A 229 0.04 5.36 1.92
CA THR A 229 1.43 5.00 2.19
C THR A 229 1.99 5.79 3.36
N LYS A 230 1.77 7.12 3.44
CA LYS A 230 2.26 7.91 4.56
C LYS A 230 1.57 7.64 5.88
N ALA A 231 0.33 7.17 5.85
CA ALA A 231 -0.35 6.74 7.07
C ALA A 231 0.48 5.67 7.83
N LEU A 232 1.30 4.89 7.12
CA LEU A 232 2.23 3.92 7.71
C LEU A 232 3.31 4.56 8.61
N GLN A 233 3.67 5.83 8.42
CA GLN A 233 4.67 6.53 9.25
C GLN A 233 4.26 6.65 10.73
N SER A 234 2.98 6.39 11.06
CA SER A 234 2.49 6.30 12.44
C SER A 234 2.81 4.95 13.12
N LEU A 235 3.20 3.93 12.35
CA LEU A 235 3.60 2.63 12.87
C LEU A 235 5.01 2.69 13.47
N PRO A 236 5.30 1.91 14.53
CA PRO A 236 6.62 1.92 15.16
C PRO A 236 7.74 1.43 14.22
N SER A 237 7.40 0.61 13.22
CA SER A 237 8.36 0.03 12.28
C SER A 237 8.80 0.98 11.16
N VAL A 238 8.13 2.12 11.01
CA VAL A 238 8.32 3.06 9.89
C VAL A 238 8.80 4.39 10.44
N LEU A 239 9.86 4.94 9.83
CA LEU A 239 10.41 6.22 10.24
C LEU A 239 9.43 7.36 9.92
N SER A 240 9.22 8.29 10.86
CA SER A 240 8.47 9.51 10.60
C SER A 240 9.35 10.51 9.83
N GLY A 241 8.99 10.80 8.59
CA GLY A 241 9.73 11.69 7.70
C GLY A 241 9.04 13.04 7.45
N PRO A 242 9.65 13.92 6.65
CA PRO A 242 9.06 15.19 6.23
C PRO A 242 7.83 14.97 5.35
N ALA A 243 7.17 16.08 5.00
CA ALA A 243 6.00 16.08 4.12
C ALA A 243 6.35 15.67 2.68
N ILE A 244 7.55 15.96 2.21
CA ILE A 244 8.00 15.76 0.82
C ILE A 244 9.15 14.73 0.86
N GLU A 245 8.77 13.46 0.78
CA GLU A 245 9.66 12.30 0.77
C GLU A 245 8.94 11.18 0.03
N ASP A 246 9.62 10.56 -0.95
CA ASP A 246 9.12 9.36 -1.61
C ASP A 246 9.67 8.10 -0.94
N GLY A 247 8.86 7.05 -0.89
CA GLY A 247 9.17 5.78 -0.23
C GLY A 247 9.01 5.78 1.29
N LEU A 248 9.50 4.71 1.93
CA LEU A 248 9.37 4.49 3.38
C LEU A 248 10.63 3.83 3.93
N ASN A 249 11.23 4.42 4.97
CA ASN A 249 12.31 3.78 5.71
C ASN A 249 11.73 2.85 6.79
N VAL A 250 12.06 1.56 6.70
CA VAL A 250 11.49 0.52 7.57
C VAL A 250 12.60 -0.21 8.32
N ARG A 251 12.60 -0.11 9.65
CA ARG A 251 13.55 -0.82 10.54
C ARG A 251 15.02 -0.67 10.11
N GLY A 252 15.45 0.57 9.89
CA GLY A 252 16.84 0.87 9.51
C GLY A 252 17.20 0.50 8.07
N SER A 253 16.22 0.32 7.19
CA SER A 253 16.45 0.21 5.75
C SER A 253 16.14 1.55 5.06
N SER A 254 16.92 1.88 4.02
CA SER A 254 16.62 2.97 3.09
C SER A 254 15.27 2.79 2.41
N SER A 255 14.73 3.87 1.83
CA SER A 255 13.45 3.88 1.09
C SER A 255 13.43 2.85 -0.06
N ASP A 256 14.55 2.67 -0.76
CA ASP A 256 14.72 1.66 -1.83
C ASP A 256 14.63 0.21 -1.32
N GLY A 257 14.80 0.02 -0.02
CA GLY A 257 14.62 -1.24 0.67
C GLY A 257 13.16 -1.68 0.73
N PHE A 258 12.22 -0.92 0.19
CA PHE A 258 10.80 -1.20 0.25
C PHE A 258 10.18 -1.31 -1.14
N ARG A 259 9.33 -2.33 -1.33
CA ARG A 259 8.66 -2.59 -2.62
C ARG A 259 7.16 -2.40 -2.50
N VAL A 260 6.58 -1.60 -3.38
CA VAL A 260 5.12 -1.41 -3.49
C VAL A 260 4.58 -2.22 -4.67
N LEU A 261 3.49 -2.97 -4.42
CA LEU A 261 2.76 -3.74 -5.42
C LEU A 261 1.34 -3.22 -5.57
N LEU A 262 0.86 -3.09 -6.80
CA LEU A 262 -0.56 -2.90 -7.11
C LEU A 262 -1.07 -4.16 -7.81
N ASP A 263 -2.08 -4.82 -7.24
CA ASP A 263 -2.58 -6.12 -7.71
C ASP A 263 -1.46 -7.15 -7.96
N GLY A 264 -0.35 -7.07 -7.22
CA GLY A 264 0.79 -8.01 -7.32
C GLY A 264 1.86 -7.67 -8.36
N ILE A 265 1.74 -6.58 -9.11
CA ILE A 265 2.79 -6.06 -10.01
C ILE A 265 3.51 -4.89 -9.34
N THR A 266 4.82 -4.75 -9.55
CA THR A 266 5.60 -3.62 -9.01
C THR A 266 5.09 -2.30 -9.56
N LEU A 267 4.81 -1.35 -8.66
CA LEU A 267 4.63 0.04 -9.03
C LEU A 267 5.93 0.78 -8.70
N TYR A 268 6.60 1.32 -9.72
CA TYR A 268 7.85 2.06 -9.57
C TYR A 268 7.51 3.54 -9.45
N ASN A 269 7.79 4.14 -8.28
CA ASN A 269 7.23 5.42 -7.82
C ASN A 269 5.69 5.36 -7.68
N GLN A 270 5.22 5.64 -6.48
CA GLN A 270 3.81 5.54 -6.10
C GLN A 270 3.23 6.89 -5.66
N SER A 271 3.90 7.99 -5.99
CA SER A 271 3.61 9.30 -5.44
C SER A 271 3.41 10.39 -6.51
N HIS A 272 2.64 11.41 -6.13
CA HIS A 272 2.49 12.66 -6.85
C HIS A 272 3.06 13.82 -6.04
N LEU A 273 3.47 14.87 -6.75
CA LEU A 273 4.03 16.10 -6.16
C LEU A 273 5.15 15.81 -5.15
N PHE A 274 6.26 15.20 -5.59
CA PHE A 274 7.46 15.01 -4.75
C PHE A 274 7.22 14.13 -3.52
N GLY A 275 6.47 13.03 -3.66
CA GLY A 275 6.12 12.22 -2.50
C GLY A 275 4.96 12.79 -1.68
N LEU A 276 4.47 14.01 -1.93
CA LEU A 276 3.50 14.67 -1.06
C LEU A 276 2.15 13.96 -1.01
N LEU A 277 1.70 13.43 -2.15
CA LEU A 277 0.44 12.70 -2.32
C LEU A 277 0.70 11.27 -2.79
N ASP A 278 -0.14 10.32 -2.41
CA ASP A 278 -0.14 9.01 -3.06
C ASP A 278 -0.69 9.11 -4.48
N GLY A 279 -0.03 8.44 -5.43
CA GLY A 279 -0.55 8.22 -6.79
C GLY A 279 -1.73 7.25 -6.83
N LEU A 280 -1.85 6.39 -5.83
CA LEU A 280 -2.97 5.45 -5.71
C LEU A 280 -4.21 6.14 -5.17
N ASN A 281 -5.26 6.21 -5.98
CA ASN A 281 -6.54 6.72 -5.53
C ASN A 281 -7.21 5.76 -4.52
N GLY A 282 -7.43 6.23 -3.29
CA GLY A 282 -8.08 5.45 -2.23
C GLY A 282 -9.44 4.85 -2.60
N ASP A 283 -10.14 5.43 -3.56
CA ASP A 283 -11.48 4.99 -3.97
C ASP A 283 -11.47 3.65 -4.71
N VAL A 284 -10.33 3.31 -5.31
CA VAL A 284 -10.15 2.06 -6.05
C VAL A 284 -9.55 0.96 -5.19
N LEU A 285 -9.01 1.31 -4.02
CA LEU A 285 -8.38 0.37 -3.11
C LEU A 285 -9.44 -0.43 -2.35
N ARG A 286 -9.27 -1.75 -2.31
CA ARG A 286 -10.10 -2.67 -1.51
C ARG A 286 -9.43 -2.98 -0.18
N THR A 287 -8.15 -3.31 -0.23
CA THR A 287 -7.35 -3.66 0.93
C THR A 287 -5.87 -3.63 0.57
N SER A 288 -5.02 -3.89 1.54
CA SER A 288 -3.58 -3.88 1.40
C SER A 288 -2.92 -4.80 2.43
N GLY A 289 -1.68 -5.18 2.19
CA GLY A 289 -0.84 -5.91 3.14
C GLY A 289 0.53 -5.25 3.29
N PHE A 290 0.95 -5.01 4.53
CA PHE A 290 2.25 -4.43 4.85
C PHE A 290 3.15 -5.48 5.51
N PHE A 291 4.07 -6.04 4.75
CA PHE A 291 4.96 -7.12 5.17
C PHE A 291 6.37 -6.60 5.49
N TYR A 292 6.56 -6.09 6.70
CA TYR A 292 7.85 -5.54 7.20
C TYR A 292 8.65 -6.49 8.10
N ASP A 293 8.04 -7.60 8.52
CA ASP A 293 8.68 -8.70 9.28
C ASP A 293 9.09 -9.83 8.29
N VAL A 294 8.80 -11.10 8.59
CA VAL A 294 9.03 -12.23 7.68
C VAL A 294 7.96 -12.21 6.59
N THR A 295 8.31 -11.64 5.43
CA THR A 295 7.44 -11.60 4.26
C THR A 295 7.12 -13.01 3.74
N PRO A 296 5.86 -13.34 3.38
CA PRO A 296 5.49 -14.63 2.78
C PRO A 296 6.31 -14.96 1.53
N ALA A 297 6.71 -16.22 1.34
CA ALA A 297 7.62 -16.65 0.28
C ALA A 297 7.09 -16.33 -1.13
N ARG A 298 5.77 -16.21 -1.29
CA ARG A 298 5.12 -15.78 -2.55
C ARG A 298 5.50 -14.37 -2.99
N PHE A 299 5.93 -13.49 -2.09
CA PHE A 299 6.42 -12.15 -2.42
C PHE A 299 7.96 -12.11 -2.40
N ARG A 300 8.54 -11.35 -3.35
CA ARG A 300 9.95 -10.95 -3.25
C ARG A 300 10.03 -9.83 -2.20
N ALA A 301 10.91 -10.00 -1.23
CA ALA A 301 11.12 -9.02 -0.17
C ALA A 301 12.52 -8.40 -0.34
N PRO A 302 12.62 -7.07 -0.58
CA PRO A 302 13.86 -6.33 -0.39
C PRO A 302 14.23 -6.22 1.12
N LEU A 303 15.13 -5.30 1.47
CA LEU A 303 15.74 -5.21 2.80
C LEU A 303 14.78 -4.73 3.90
N GLY A 304 13.82 -3.88 3.55
CA GLY A 304 12.82 -3.25 4.41
C GLY A 304 11.46 -3.96 4.43
N GLY A 305 11.02 -4.54 3.30
CA GLY A 305 9.77 -5.32 3.23
C GLY A 305 8.96 -5.10 1.95
N THR A 306 7.67 -5.40 2.00
CA THR A 306 6.77 -5.26 0.85
C THR A 306 5.40 -4.71 1.25
N LEU A 307 4.93 -3.68 0.54
CA LEU A 307 3.54 -3.23 0.53
C LEU A 307 2.83 -3.85 -0.66
N THR A 308 1.63 -4.38 -0.45
CA THR A 308 0.76 -4.77 -1.55
C THR A 308 -0.57 -4.09 -1.40
N PHE A 309 -1.08 -3.50 -2.47
CA PHE A 309 -2.42 -2.97 -2.59
C PHE A 309 -3.24 -3.89 -3.50
N LEU A 310 -4.50 -4.10 -3.14
CA LEU A 310 -5.47 -4.82 -3.95
C LEU A 310 -6.60 -3.86 -4.31
N THR A 311 -6.93 -3.78 -5.58
CA THR A 311 -8.02 -2.93 -6.07
C THR A 311 -9.37 -3.66 -5.99
N LYS A 312 -10.47 -2.93 -5.83
CA LYS A 312 -11.85 -3.47 -5.89
C LYS A 312 -12.09 -4.14 -7.25
N THR A 313 -12.96 -5.14 -7.34
CA THR A 313 -13.30 -5.76 -8.65
C THR A 313 -14.36 -5.00 -9.45
N GLY A 314 -14.87 -3.88 -8.93
CA GLY A 314 -16.09 -3.24 -9.45
C GLY A 314 -17.36 -3.86 -8.84
N ASN A 315 -18.44 -3.10 -8.79
CA ASN A 315 -19.73 -3.58 -8.30
C ASN A 315 -20.39 -4.54 -9.33
N LEU A 316 -20.75 -5.76 -8.90
CA LEU A 316 -21.35 -6.80 -9.75
C LEU A 316 -22.88 -6.71 -9.83
N GLN A 317 -23.50 -5.86 -9.03
CA GLN A 317 -24.95 -5.75 -8.84
C GLN A 317 -25.50 -4.42 -9.35
N ASN A 318 -24.88 -3.31 -8.95
CA ASN A 318 -25.38 -1.96 -9.18
C ASN A 318 -24.32 -1.09 -9.87
N PHE A 319 -24.79 -0.07 -10.58
CA PHE A 319 -23.92 1.00 -11.05
C PHE A 319 -23.75 2.01 -9.93
N GLU A 320 -22.51 2.39 -9.63
CA GLU A 320 -22.17 3.37 -8.61
C GLU A 320 -21.17 4.38 -9.17
N GLY A 321 -21.31 5.62 -8.74
CA GLY A 321 -20.44 6.71 -9.10
C GLY A 321 -19.97 7.51 -7.89
N SER A 322 -18.81 8.12 -8.02
CA SER A 322 -18.41 9.18 -7.10
C SER A 322 -17.63 10.28 -7.81
N ALA A 323 -17.73 11.48 -7.27
CA ALA A 323 -17.00 12.65 -7.74
C ALA A 323 -16.44 13.42 -6.54
N GLY A 324 -15.19 13.85 -6.65
CA GLY A 324 -14.44 14.51 -5.58
C GLY A 324 -13.75 15.78 -6.03
N LEU A 325 -13.56 16.68 -5.07
CA LEU A 325 -12.79 17.91 -5.17
C LEU A 325 -11.93 18.04 -3.91
N SER A 326 -10.60 17.95 -4.04
CA SER A 326 -9.63 18.35 -3.00
C SER A 326 -9.10 19.75 -3.31
N ASN A 327 -8.27 20.35 -2.47
CA ASN A 327 -7.58 21.62 -2.79
C ASN A 327 -6.50 21.50 -3.88
N THR A 328 -6.22 20.28 -4.35
CA THR A 328 -5.19 20.01 -5.38
C THR A 328 -5.76 19.39 -6.65
N ALA A 329 -6.87 18.63 -6.57
CA ALA A 329 -7.35 17.83 -7.69
C ALA A 329 -8.87 17.59 -7.74
N PHE A 330 -9.35 17.29 -8.94
CA PHE A 330 -10.67 16.69 -9.17
C PHE A 330 -10.51 15.18 -9.31
N SER A 331 -11.43 14.41 -8.75
CA SER A 331 -11.48 12.96 -8.92
C SER A 331 -12.87 12.49 -9.34
N ALA A 332 -12.92 11.39 -10.10
CA ALA A 332 -14.17 10.71 -10.42
C ALA A 332 -13.94 9.20 -10.51
N THR A 333 -14.90 8.43 -10.01
CA THR A 333 -14.89 6.97 -10.07
C THR A 333 -16.25 6.48 -10.55
N LEU A 334 -16.26 5.49 -11.44
CA LEU A 334 -17.45 4.80 -11.92
C LEU A 334 -17.20 3.29 -11.86
N GLU A 335 -18.14 2.56 -11.28
CA GLU A 335 -18.09 1.10 -11.26
C GLU A 335 -19.49 0.50 -11.47
N GLY A 336 -19.53 -0.75 -11.94
CA GLY A 336 -20.80 -1.45 -12.10
C GLY A 336 -20.73 -2.70 -12.96
N PRO A 337 -21.86 -3.41 -13.12
CA PRO A 337 -21.89 -4.66 -13.86
C PRO A 337 -21.82 -4.42 -15.37
N ILE A 338 -20.92 -5.15 -16.04
CA ILE A 338 -20.98 -5.34 -17.50
C ILE A 338 -22.04 -6.41 -17.81
N SER A 339 -22.07 -7.48 -17.01
CA SER A 339 -23.10 -8.51 -17.01
C SER A 339 -23.42 -8.87 -15.58
N LEU A 340 -24.68 -8.67 -15.19
CA LEU A 340 -25.15 -8.79 -13.81
C LEU A 340 -24.65 -10.10 -13.17
N GLY A 341 -23.93 -9.97 -12.05
CA GLY A 341 -23.42 -11.09 -11.26
C GLY A 341 -22.29 -11.91 -11.88
N LYS A 342 -21.76 -11.52 -13.05
CA LYS A 342 -20.65 -12.23 -13.73
C LYS A 342 -19.47 -11.36 -14.05
N SER A 343 -19.71 -10.12 -14.45
CA SER A 343 -18.64 -9.21 -14.83
C SER A 343 -18.94 -7.79 -14.44
N SER A 344 -17.88 -7.08 -14.10
CA SER A 344 -17.91 -5.71 -13.63
C SER A 344 -16.75 -4.93 -14.22
N PHE A 345 -16.90 -3.61 -14.23
CA PHE A 345 -15.83 -2.68 -14.50
C PHE A 345 -15.65 -1.73 -13.31
N LEU A 346 -14.45 -1.17 -13.21
CA LEU A 346 -14.13 -0.03 -12.38
C LEU A 346 -13.23 0.90 -13.20
N PHE A 347 -13.56 2.18 -13.25
CA PHE A 347 -12.71 3.22 -13.80
C PHE A 347 -12.63 4.38 -12.81
N SER A 348 -11.43 4.86 -12.53
CA SER A 348 -11.21 6.04 -11.72
C SER A 348 -10.18 6.93 -12.39
N GLY A 349 -10.35 8.25 -12.26
CA GLY A 349 -9.38 9.21 -12.71
C GLY A 349 -9.29 10.38 -11.74
N ARG A 350 -8.09 10.91 -11.55
CA ARG A 350 -7.84 12.15 -10.82
C ARG A 350 -6.92 13.04 -11.64
N HIS A 351 -7.23 14.33 -11.67
CA HIS A 351 -6.46 15.33 -12.38
C HIS A 351 -6.28 16.56 -11.51
N SER A 352 -5.04 17.02 -11.39
CA SER A 352 -4.70 18.17 -10.58
C SER A 352 -5.17 19.47 -11.21
N TYR A 353 -5.47 20.46 -10.36
CA TYR A 353 -5.64 21.86 -10.73
C TYR A 353 -4.85 22.77 -9.78
N ILE A 354 -3.80 22.22 -9.16
CA ILE A 354 -3.00 22.84 -8.11
C ILE A 354 -2.39 24.19 -8.54
N ASP A 355 -2.14 24.35 -9.84
CA ASP A 355 -1.67 25.60 -10.46
C ASP A 355 -2.77 26.61 -10.77
N ASP A 356 -3.96 26.13 -11.15
CA ASP A 356 -5.06 26.98 -11.61
C ASP A 356 -5.66 27.80 -10.46
N VAL A 357 -5.63 27.23 -9.25
CA VAL A 357 -6.17 27.86 -8.05
C VAL A 357 -5.17 27.74 -6.90
N SER A 358 -4.70 28.89 -6.42
CA SER A 358 -3.76 28.97 -5.29
C SER A 358 -4.48 28.82 -3.95
N TRP A 359 -5.10 27.67 -3.71
CA TRP A 359 -5.57 27.30 -2.39
C TRP A 359 -4.37 27.18 -1.45
N PHE A 360 -4.44 27.78 -0.27
CA PHE A 360 -3.48 27.59 0.83
C PHE A 360 -1.98 27.64 0.45
N ASN A 361 -1.60 28.54 -0.47
CA ASN A 361 -0.21 28.69 -0.95
C ASN A 361 0.38 27.47 -1.68
N ASN A 362 -0.43 26.79 -2.50
CA ASN A 362 0.02 25.72 -3.42
C ASN A 362 1.34 26.06 -4.16
N GLN A 363 1.51 27.30 -4.61
CA GLN A 363 2.73 27.77 -5.28
C GLN A 363 3.99 27.65 -4.40
N GLY A 364 3.88 27.88 -3.09
CA GLY A 364 4.99 27.68 -2.16
C GLY A 364 5.40 26.21 -2.03
N ILE A 365 4.45 25.28 -2.15
CA ILE A 365 4.72 23.84 -2.10
C ILE A 365 5.52 23.39 -3.33
N ILE A 366 5.15 23.89 -4.52
CA ILE A 366 5.88 23.59 -5.76
C ILE A 366 7.30 24.15 -5.67
N LYS A 367 7.49 25.38 -5.16
CA LYS A 367 8.82 26.01 -4.94
C LYS A 367 9.70 25.21 -4.00
N TYR A 368 9.10 24.70 -2.95
CA TYR A 368 9.78 23.86 -1.99
C TYR A 368 10.21 22.52 -2.62
N GLY A 369 9.32 21.88 -3.39
CA GLY A 369 9.57 20.60 -4.06
C GLY A 369 10.74 20.62 -5.06
N LEU A 370 10.87 21.69 -5.85
CA LEU A 370 11.94 21.84 -6.86
C LEU A 370 13.27 22.39 -6.33
N ASP A 371 13.43 22.49 -5.00
CA ASP A 371 14.67 22.98 -4.36
C ASP A 371 15.05 24.42 -4.71
N ILE A 372 14.07 25.32 -4.85
CA ILE A 372 14.34 26.72 -5.21
C ILE A 372 14.37 27.62 -3.97
N ASP A 373 13.42 27.42 -3.05
CA ASP A 373 13.23 28.29 -1.88
C ASP A 373 12.86 27.48 -0.63
N ARG A 374 13.65 26.44 -0.33
CA ARG A 374 13.49 25.68 0.92
C ARG A 374 13.94 26.52 2.10
N ASN A 375 13.18 26.49 3.19
CA ASN A 375 13.64 27.11 4.44
C ASN A 375 14.83 26.31 5.00
N TYR A 376 15.91 27.00 5.36
CA TYR A 376 17.09 26.42 5.99
C TYR A 376 17.67 27.37 7.03
N GLU A 377 18.64 26.94 7.84
CA GLU A 377 19.42 27.81 8.71
C GLU A 377 20.86 27.31 8.81
N PHE A 378 21.83 28.21 8.94
CA PHE A 378 23.23 27.82 9.15
C PHE A 378 23.47 27.37 10.59
N GLN A 379 24.22 26.28 10.76
CA GLN A 379 24.71 25.80 12.05
C GLN A 379 25.97 26.56 12.48
N SER A 380 25.97 27.89 12.33
CA SER A 380 27.09 28.76 12.67
C SER A 380 26.61 30.18 12.95
N ASP A 381 27.10 30.79 14.01
CA ASP A 381 26.80 32.19 14.35
C ASP A 381 27.55 33.19 13.45
N THR A 382 28.55 32.73 12.69
CA THR A 382 29.39 33.59 11.86
C THR A 382 29.07 33.51 10.38
N VAL A 383 28.23 32.56 9.97
CA VAL A 383 27.84 32.34 8.58
C VAL A 383 26.37 32.64 8.46
N GLU A 384 26.05 33.76 7.81
CA GLU A 384 24.67 34.15 7.55
C GLU A 384 24.25 33.70 6.16
N LYS A 385 22.93 33.54 5.99
CA LYS A 385 22.36 33.34 4.67
C LYS A 385 22.75 34.46 3.75
N ILE A 386 23.09 34.09 2.53
CA ILE A 386 23.09 35.01 1.41
C ILE A 386 21.61 35.21 1.01
N GLU A 387 20.77 35.67 1.94
CA GLU A 387 19.31 35.70 1.78
C GLU A 387 18.87 36.85 0.85
N ASP A 388 17.83 36.58 0.05
CA ASP A 388 16.91 37.52 -0.62
C ASP A 388 17.39 38.46 -1.73
N ARG A 389 18.67 38.45 -2.14
CA ARG A 389 19.12 39.25 -3.31
C ARG A 389 19.45 38.45 -4.55
N ASN A 390 19.49 37.13 -4.44
CA ASN A 390 19.92 36.27 -5.53
C ASN A 390 18.73 35.69 -6.28
N VAL A 391 17.77 35.02 -5.62
CA VAL A 391 16.63 34.40 -6.32
C VAL A 391 15.38 35.28 -6.22
N GLN A 392 14.77 35.64 -7.35
CA GLN A 392 13.55 36.43 -7.42
C GLN A 392 12.69 36.02 -8.63
N ASN A 393 11.49 36.59 -8.74
CA ASN A 393 10.58 36.36 -9.87
C ASN A 393 10.24 34.86 -10.10
N ILE A 394 10.20 34.06 -9.03
CA ILE A 394 9.94 32.63 -9.12
C ILE A 394 8.50 32.39 -9.59
N THR A 395 8.35 31.82 -10.78
CA THR A 395 7.10 31.31 -11.33
C THR A 395 7.20 29.81 -11.50
N GLY A 396 6.18 29.07 -11.06
CA GLY A 396 6.16 27.62 -11.17
C GLY A 396 4.79 27.08 -11.55
N ASN A 397 4.83 25.94 -12.23
CA ASN A 397 3.66 25.14 -12.55
C ASN A 397 3.96 23.68 -12.22
N ALA A 398 3.00 22.98 -11.62
CA ALA A 398 2.97 21.55 -11.49
C ALA A 398 1.58 20.98 -11.79
N PHE A 399 1.55 19.88 -12.53
CA PHE A 399 0.35 19.08 -12.66
C PHE A 399 0.63 17.60 -12.46
N PHE A 400 -0.41 16.88 -12.09
CA PHE A 400 -0.41 15.43 -12.06
C PHE A 400 -1.75 14.87 -12.54
N TYR A 401 -1.73 13.63 -13.00
CA TYR A 401 -2.93 12.83 -13.16
C TYR A 401 -2.65 11.36 -12.86
N ASP A 402 -3.69 10.67 -12.42
CA ASP A 402 -3.73 9.22 -12.32
C ASP A 402 -5.02 8.67 -12.92
N LEU A 403 -4.90 7.50 -13.54
CA LEU A 403 -6.00 6.73 -14.08
C LEU A 403 -5.89 5.28 -13.59
N HIS A 404 -7.00 4.76 -13.10
CA HIS A 404 -7.16 3.36 -12.72
C HIS A 404 -8.25 2.71 -13.56
N GLY A 405 -8.02 1.48 -13.98
CA GLY A 405 -9.03 0.69 -14.67
C GLY A 405 -8.98 -0.77 -14.23
N LYS A 406 -10.15 -1.38 -14.10
CA LYS A 406 -10.25 -2.82 -13.87
C LYS A 406 -11.44 -3.41 -14.58
N LEU A 407 -11.23 -4.57 -15.18
CA LEU A 407 -12.27 -5.42 -15.74
C LEU A 407 -12.21 -6.77 -15.03
N TYR A 408 -13.36 -7.22 -14.58
CA TYR A 408 -13.51 -8.51 -13.91
C TYR A 408 -14.54 -9.34 -14.65
N PHE A 409 -14.23 -10.62 -14.87
CA PHE A 409 -15.14 -11.59 -15.45
C PHE A 409 -15.01 -12.93 -14.72
N GLU A 410 -16.13 -13.48 -14.28
CA GLU A 410 -16.21 -14.77 -13.62
C GLU A 410 -17.12 -15.73 -14.40
N THR A 411 -16.63 -16.94 -14.62
CA THR A 411 -17.41 -18.02 -15.24
C THR A 411 -18.32 -18.70 -14.21
N SER A 412 -19.33 -19.42 -14.68
CA SER A 412 -20.18 -20.25 -13.79
C SER A 412 -19.41 -21.36 -13.07
N SER A 413 -18.22 -21.73 -13.55
CA SER A 413 -17.30 -22.68 -12.89
C SER A 413 -16.47 -22.06 -11.77
N GLY A 414 -16.54 -20.74 -11.56
CA GLY A 414 -15.74 -20.02 -10.56
C GLY A 414 -14.34 -19.61 -11.04
N SER A 415 -14.05 -19.73 -12.34
CA SER A 415 -12.80 -19.23 -12.92
C SER A 415 -12.91 -17.73 -13.18
N GLN A 416 -11.86 -16.97 -12.85
CA GLN A 416 -11.84 -15.51 -12.91
C GLN A 416 -10.83 -15.05 -13.95
N LEU A 417 -11.21 -14.09 -14.77
CA LEU A 417 -10.33 -13.32 -15.65
C LEU A 417 -10.35 -11.87 -15.18
N ILE A 418 -9.17 -11.33 -14.87
CA ILE A 418 -9.00 -10.00 -14.30
C ILE A 418 -8.02 -9.23 -15.18
N ALA A 419 -8.39 -8.05 -15.63
CA ALA A 419 -7.46 -7.11 -16.25
C ALA A 419 -7.43 -5.83 -15.40
N SER A 420 -6.26 -5.36 -14.99
CA SER A 420 -6.11 -4.09 -14.26
C SER A 420 -5.06 -3.21 -14.91
N MET A 421 -5.23 -1.89 -14.77
CA MET A 421 -4.30 -0.88 -15.26
C MET A 421 -4.18 0.28 -14.26
N TYR A 422 -2.98 0.86 -14.22
CA TYR A 422 -2.66 2.13 -13.60
C TYR A 422 -1.79 2.96 -14.53
N ILE A 423 -2.08 4.24 -14.65
CA ILE A 423 -1.30 5.22 -15.42
C ILE A 423 -1.21 6.47 -14.56
N GLY A 424 -0.01 6.86 -14.18
CA GLY A 424 0.26 8.08 -13.42
C GLY A 424 1.33 8.92 -14.10
N LYS A 425 1.17 10.23 -14.09
CA LYS A 425 2.17 11.19 -14.58
C LYS A 425 2.15 12.46 -13.73
N ASP A 426 3.33 13.03 -13.54
CA ASP A 426 3.57 14.33 -12.95
C ASP A 426 4.52 15.13 -13.83
N GLU A 427 4.36 16.44 -13.78
CA GLU A 427 5.29 17.41 -14.35
C GLU A 427 5.32 18.63 -13.43
N ALA A 428 6.51 19.14 -13.15
CA ALA A 428 6.71 20.36 -12.40
C ALA A 428 7.87 21.15 -12.99
N ASN A 429 7.63 22.42 -13.30
CA ASN A 429 8.62 23.33 -13.87
C ASN A 429 8.65 24.65 -13.10
N GLN A 430 9.82 25.25 -13.02
CA GLN A 430 10.04 26.57 -12.43
C GLN A 430 11.04 27.38 -13.22
N SER A 431 10.72 28.68 -13.35
CA SER A 431 11.63 29.70 -13.85
C SER A 431 11.83 30.75 -12.76
N TYR A 432 13.07 31.21 -12.59
CA TYR A 432 13.44 32.22 -11.59
C TYR A 432 14.68 32.98 -12.02
N ASP A 433 14.79 34.23 -11.58
CA ASP A 433 16.02 34.98 -11.75
C ASP A 433 16.96 34.67 -10.59
N ARG A 434 18.17 34.18 -10.87
CA ARG A 434 19.25 34.08 -9.88
C ARG A 434 20.35 35.08 -10.19
N ARG A 435 20.84 35.79 -9.17
CA ARG A 435 21.99 36.68 -9.32
C ARG A 435 23.28 35.86 -9.48
N PHE A 436 23.82 35.85 -10.68
CA PHE A 436 25.05 35.19 -11.07
C PHE A 436 26.05 36.23 -11.60
N GLN A 437 27.31 36.19 -11.15
CA GLN A 437 28.35 37.17 -11.56
C GLN A 437 27.92 38.65 -11.48
N GLN A 438 27.14 39.02 -10.45
CA GLN A 438 26.56 40.37 -10.22
C GLN A 438 25.45 40.79 -11.21
N GLN A 439 25.02 39.92 -12.11
CA GLN A 439 23.86 40.12 -12.99
C GLN A 439 22.72 39.19 -12.56
N LEU A 440 21.48 39.56 -12.87
CA LEU A 440 20.34 38.66 -12.72
C LEU A 440 20.21 37.90 -14.04
N GLU A 441 20.29 36.59 -13.96
CA GLU A 441 20.10 35.67 -15.08
C GLU A 441 18.89 34.78 -14.76
N GLU A 442 18.09 34.47 -15.78
CA GLU A 442 16.95 33.57 -15.66
C GLU A 442 17.44 32.14 -15.74
N PHE A 443 16.93 31.29 -14.85
CA PHE A 443 17.24 29.87 -14.77
C PHE A 443 15.96 29.04 -14.70
N GLU A 444 16.05 27.82 -15.21
CA GLU A 444 14.96 26.85 -15.19
C GLU A 444 15.30 25.59 -14.38
N THR A 445 14.26 25.02 -13.76
CA THR A 445 14.28 23.69 -13.15
C THR A 445 13.03 22.93 -13.54
N ASN A 446 13.21 21.74 -14.12
CA ASN A 446 12.15 20.90 -14.66
C ASN A 446 12.23 19.51 -14.06
N ASN A 447 11.07 18.91 -13.78
CA ASN A 447 10.96 17.56 -13.25
C ASN A 447 9.72 16.88 -13.84
N GLU A 448 9.91 15.72 -14.46
CA GLU A 448 8.84 14.90 -15.04
C GLU A 448 9.01 13.45 -14.57
N TRP A 449 7.93 12.82 -14.14
CA TRP A 449 7.95 11.38 -13.88
C TRP A 449 6.61 10.74 -14.22
N SER A 450 6.65 9.46 -14.56
CA SER A 450 5.45 8.68 -14.84
C SER A 450 5.64 7.22 -14.45
N SER A 451 4.53 6.59 -14.07
CA SER A 451 4.49 5.20 -13.66
C SER A 451 3.24 4.54 -14.22
N ASN A 452 3.46 3.51 -15.03
CA ASN A 452 2.43 2.81 -15.76
C ASN A 452 2.49 1.32 -15.45
N MET A 453 1.33 0.70 -15.26
CA MET A 453 1.22 -0.71 -14.93
C MET A 453 -0.02 -1.32 -15.59
N ILE A 454 0.14 -2.52 -16.15
CA ILE A 454 -0.96 -3.33 -16.70
C ILE A 454 -0.79 -4.76 -16.21
N LYS A 455 -1.88 -5.41 -15.82
CA LYS A 455 -1.93 -6.83 -15.46
C LYS A 455 -3.10 -7.52 -16.14
N VAL A 456 -2.88 -8.74 -16.59
CA VAL A 456 -3.93 -9.72 -16.90
C VAL A 456 -3.70 -10.95 -16.05
N ALA A 457 -4.72 -11.42 -15.35
CA ALA A 457 -4.67 -12.63 -14.54
C ALA A 457 -5.84 -13.56 -14.81
N TYR A 458 -5.56 -14.85 -14.70
CA TYR A 458 -6.53 -15.92 -14.77
C TYR A 458 -6.41 -16.79 -13.51
N ASN A 459 -7.49 -16.84 -12.74
CA ASN A 459 -7.57 -17.64 -11.52
C ASN A 459 -8.56 -18.77 -11.74
N THR A 460 -8.22 -19.98 -11.29
CA THR A 460 -9.12 -21.11 -11.36
C THR A 460 -8.90 -22.07 -10.20
N GLN A 461 -9.95 -22.76 -9.79
CA GLN A 461 -9.90 -23.81 -8.80
C GLN A 461 -10.11 -25.16 -9.48
N PHE A 462 -9.13 -26.05 -9.34
CA PHE A 462 -9.19 -27.42 -9.81
C PHE A 462 -9.78 -28.34 -8.73
N GLU A 463 -10.11 -29.58 -9.11
CA GLU A 463 -10.51 -30.62 -8.17
C GLU A 463 -9.42 -30.86 -7.09
N ASN A 464 -9.83 -31.32 -5.90
CA ASN A 464 -8.97 -31.53 -4.72
C ASN A 464 -8.41 -30.27 -4.05
N ASN A 465 -9.17 -29.17 -4.03
CA ASN A 465 -8.77 -27.91 -3.36
C ASN A 465 -7.43 -27.36 -3.83
N LEU A 466 -7.13 -27.47 -5.14
CA LEU A 466 -5.95 -26.89 -5.76
C LEU A 466 -6.34 -25.61 -6.50
N ASN A 467 -5.90 -24.47 -5.98
CA ASN A 467 -6.06 -23.18 -6.65
C ASN A 467 -4.87 -22.93 -7.56
N SER A 468 -5.12 -22.33 -8.72
CA SER A 468 -4.11 -21.86 -9.67
C SER A 468 -4.36 -20.41 -10.01
N GLU A 469 -3.30 -19.61 -9.92
CA GLU A 469 -3.28 -18.20 -10.30
C GLU A 469 -2.16 -17.99 -11.32
N SER A 470 -2.53 -17.55 -12.51
CA SER A 470 -1.62 -17.20 -13.60
C SER A 470 -1.75 -15.72 -13.87
N SER A 471 -0.64 -14.98 -13.97
CA SER A 471 -0.70 -13.56 -14.33
C SER A 471 0.45 -13.15 -15.25
N PHE A 472 0.15 -12.24 -16.17
CA PHE A 472 1.11 -11.50 -16.96
C PHE A 472 0.99 -10.02 -16.62
N GLY A 473 2.11 -9.37 -16.37
CA GLY A 473 2.16 -7.96 -16.00
C GLY A 473 3.25 -7.21 -16.75
N PHE A 474 3.02 -5.91 -16.92
CA PHE A 474 3.96 -4.96 -17.50
C PHE A 474 4.00 -3.72 -16.60
N SER A 475 5.20 -3.25 -16.30
CA SER A 475 5.43 -1.96 -15.63
C SER A 475 6.42 -1.14 -16.44
N ASP A 476 6.13 0.16 -16.59
CA ASP A 476 6.97 1.13 -17.27
C ASP A 476 7.07 2.38 -16.39
N TYR A 477 8.30 2.81 -16.15
CA TYR A 477 8.64 3.96 -15.33
C TYR A 477 9.58 4.87 -16.10
N TYR A 478 9.29 6.16 -16.05
CA TYR A 478 10.13 7.20 -16.63
C TYR A 478 10.30 8.32 -15.61
N SER A 479 11.51 8.85 -15.52
CA SER A 479 11.79 10.05 -14.73
C SER A 479 12.89 10.88 -15.38
N SER A 480 12.72 12.19 -15.33
CA SER A 480 13.66 13.20 -15.81
C SER A 480 13.71 14.35 -14.83
N TYR A 481 14.92 14.76 -14.46
CA TYR A 481 15.17 15.96 -13.67
C TYR A 481 16.23 16.81 -14.35
N PHE A 482 16.01 18.12 -14.38
CA PHE A 482 16.93 19.09 -14.93
C PHE A 482 16.94 20.35 -14.07
N LYS A 483 18.13 20.83 -13.72
CA LYS A 483 18.34 22.11 -13.03
C LYS A 483 19.53 22.82 -13.66
N GLU A 484 19.32 24.04 -14.14
CA GLU A 484 20.35 24.79 -14.87
C GLU A 484 21.48 25.31 -13.98
N ASP A 485 21.20 25.58 -12.71
CA ASP A 485 22.09 26.27 -11.77
C ASP A 485 22.39 25.45 -10.50
N ASN A 486 22.68 24.17 -10.67
CA ASN A 486 23.00 23.31 -9.54
C ASN A 486 24.35 23.68 -8.91
N ASP A 487 24.39 23.79 -7.58
CA ASP A 487 25.58 24.15 -6.83
C ASP A 487 26.51 22.94 -6.64
N PHE A 488 27.71 22.98 -7.23
CA PHE A 488 28.75 21.97 -7.05
C PHE A 488 29.92 22.54 -6.24
N ARG A 489 30.22 21.92 -5.09
CA ARG A 489 31.38 22.30 -4.28
C ARG A 489 32.66 21.68 -4.82
N ARG A 490 33.69 22.49 -5.07
CA ARG A 490 35.04 22.03 -5.43
C ARG A 490 36.01 22.30 -4.30
N THR A 491 36.74 21.27 -3.87
CA THR A 491 37.85 21.41 -2.92
C THR A 491 39.15 21.21 -3.69
N GLU A 492 40.00 22.23 -3.72
CA GLU A 492 41.35 22.17 -4.28
C GLU A 492 42.37 22.11 -3.13
N ASN A 493 43.27 21.14 -3.21
CA ASN A 493 44.43 21.06 -2.33
C ASN A 493 45.62 21.70 -3.03
N ASP A 494 46.00 22.91 -2.63
CA ASP A 494 47.21 23.58 -3.12
C ASP A 494 48.14 23.91 -1.95
N ASN A 495 49.33 23.31 -1.93
CA ASN A 495 50.43 23.62 -1.01
C ASN A 495 50.01 23.79 0.48
N ASN A 496 49.36 22.77 1.08
CA ASN A 496 48.81 22.77 2.45
C ASN A 496 47.64 23.74 2.72
N ASN A 497 47.12 24.45 1.71
CA ASN A 497 45.86 25.18 1.79
C ASN A 497 44.77 24.38 1.08
N GLN A 498 43.68 24.09 1.80
CA GLN A 498 42.45 23.59 1.21
C GLN A 498 41.58 24.79 0.83
N ASN A 499 41.46 25.10 -0.46
CA ASN A 499 40.53 26.11 -0.94
C ASN A 499 39.26 25.41 -1.40
N ALA A 500 38.11 25.84 -0.87
CA ALA A 500 36.80 25.40 -1.36
C ALA A 500 36.16 26.50 -2.22
N SER A 501 35.79 26.18 -3.46
CA SER A 501 34.99 27.01 -4.35
C SER A 501 33.63 26.38 -4.61
N ILE A 502 32.66 27.18 -5.07
CA ILE A 502 31.34 26.73 -5.48
C ILE A 502 31.21 27.07 -6.97
N GLU A 503 30.88 26.07 -7.78
CA GLU A 503 30.64 26.17 -9.21
C GLU A 503 29.14 25.97 -9.45
N ILE A 504 28.52 26.82 -10.27
CA ILE A 504 27.10 26.75 -10.62
C ILE A 504 27.02 26.21 -12.04
N LEU A 505 26.49 25.01 -12.20
CA LEU A 505 26.51 24.28 -13.47
C LEU A 505 25.23 23.47 -13.66
N PRO A 506 24.83 23.17 -14.90
CA PRO A 506 23.64 22.38 -15.16
C PRO A 506 23.80 20.94 -14.68
N PHE A 507 22.71 20.38 -14.19
CA PHE A 507 22.60 19.01 -13.73
C PHE A 507 21.37 18.36 -14.34
N SER A 508 21.53 17.14 -14.88
CA SER A 508 20.39 16.37 -15.36
C SER A 508 20.49 14.89 -15.02
N LEU A 509 19.33 14.29 -14.77
CA LEU A 509 19.17 12.87 -14.52
C LEU A 509 18.00 12.35 -15.35
N GLU A 510 18.16 11.18 -15.95
CA GLU A 510 17.11 10.51 -16.73
C GLU A 510 17.11 9.01 -16.41
N ASN A 511 15.94 8.44 -16.17
CA ASN A 511 15.77 7.00 -15.97
C ASN A 511 14.55 6.47 -16.71
N GLU A 512 14.76 5.39 -17.48
CA GLU A 512 13.70 4.54 -18.01
C GLU A 512 13.86 3.16 -17.40
N LEU A 513 12.77 2.61 -16.85
CA LEU A 513 12.72 1.26 -16.30
C LEU A 513 11.50 0.54 -16.83
N ARG A 514 11.71 -0.64 -17.41
CA ARG A 514 10.65 -1.54 -17.86
C ARG A 514 10.79 -2.90 -17.21
N GLU A 515 9.67 -3.44 -16.73
CA GLU A 515 9.56 -4.81 -16.23
C GLU A 515 8.44 -5.54 -16.98
N VAL A 516 8.76 -6.69 -17.57
CA VAL A 516 7.76 -7.68 -18.01
C VAL A 516 7.78 -8.83 -17.02
N GLN A 517 6.63 -9.16 -16.43
CA GLN A 517 6.52 -10.17 -15.38
C GLN A 517 5.51 -11.27 -15.76
N PHE A 518 5.90 -12.53 -15.57
CA PHE A 518 4.99 -13.68 -15.57
C PHE A 518 5.00 -14.36 -14.20
N ASN A 519 3.83 -14.63 -13.65
CA ASN A 519 3.66 -15.37 -12.40
C ASN A 519 2.76 -16.58 -12.61
N GLN A 520 3.16 -17.71 -12.04
CA GLN A 520 2.31 -18.88 -11.87
C GLN A 520 2.40 -19.32 -10.42
N ARG A 521 1.26 -19.37 -9.75
CA ARG A 521 1.11 -19.81 -8.36
C ARG A 521 0.11 -20.95 -8.26
N PHE A 522 0.38 -21.87 -7.35
CA PHE A 522 -0.52 -22.91 -6.91
C PHE A 522 -0.65 -22.88 -5.40
N SER A 523 -1.86 -23.07 -4.90
CA SER A 523 -2.14 -23.19 -3.47
C SER A 523 -2.93 -24.47 -3.25
N LYS A 524 -2.44 -25.35 -2.38
CA LYS A 524 -3.07 -26.64 -2.10
C LYS A 524 -3.26 -26.83 -0.60
N PHE A 525 -4.49 -27.14 -0.22
CA PHE A 525 -4.86 -27.43 1.16
C PHE A 525 -4.73 -28.91 1.48
N PHE A 526 -3.87 -29.25 2.43
CA PHE A 526 -3.75 -30.60 3.01
C PHE A 526 -4.48 -30.66 4.37
N ASN A 527 -4.45 -31.82 5.04
CA ASN A 527 -5.09 -31.97 6.35
C ASN A 527 -4.44 -31.08 7.42
N ASP A 528 -3.12 -31.01 7.43
CA ASP A 528 -2.35 -30.41 8.53
C ASP A 528 -1.63 -29.11 8.14
N PHE A 529 -1.60 -28.78 6.84
CA PHE A 529 -0.91 -27.60 6.32
C PHE A 529 -1.49 -27.14 4.98
N GLU A 530 -1.26 -25.87 4.66
CA GLU A 530 -1.41 -25.29 3.33
C GLU A 530 -0.03 -25.24 2.64
N LEU A 531 0.02 -25.62 1.36
CA LEU A 531 1.21 -25.50 0.53
C LEU A 531 0.97 -24.48 -0.57
N ASP A 532 1.67 -23.37 -0.48
CA ASP A 532 1.83 -22.37 -1.55
C ASP A 532 3.11 -22.68 -2.32
N TYR A 533 3.08 -22.69 -3.65
CA TYR A 533 4.29 -22.81 -4.47
C TYR A 533 4.10 -22.18 -5.84
N GLY A 534 5.19 -21.76 -6.45
CA GLY A 534 5.10 -21.08 -7.73
C GLY A 534 6.43 -20.64 -8.31
N ILE A 535 6.33 -20.00 -9.46
CA ILE A 535 7.43 -19.50 -10.25
C ILE A 535 7.10 -18.09 -10.73
N THR A 536 8.08 -17.19 -10.64
CA THR A 536 8.02 -15.86 -11.23
C THR A 536 9.20 -15.69 -12.18
N TYR A 537 8.91 -15.17 -13.36
CA TYR A 537 9.91 -14.70 -14.31
C TYR A 537 9.72 -13.20 -14.52
N SER A 538 10.79 -12.41 -14.38
CA SER A 538 10.81 -10.99 -14.75
C SER A 538 11.93 -10.74 -15.75
N ASP A 539 11.64 -9.94 -16.78
CA ASP A 539 12.64 -9.35 -17.69
C ASP A 539 12.68 -7.85 -17.44
N PHE A 540 13.88 -7.32 -17.24
CA PHE A 540 14.12 -5.92 -16.89
C PHE A 540 14.94 -5.22 -17.98
N GLU A 541 14.57 -4.00 -18.29
CA GLU A 541 15.40 -3.04 -19.03
C GLU A 541 15.50 -1.74 -18.21
N ILE A 542 16.72 -1.28 -17.95
CA ILE A 542 16.99 -0.03 -17.25
C ILE A 542 17.95 0.82 -18.07
N LEU A 543 17.56 2.06 -18.33
CA LEU A 543 18.43 3.12 -18.81
C LEU A 543 18.56 4.15 -17.69
N TYR A 544 19.79 4.51 -17.32
CA TYR A 544 20.08 5.62 -16.43
C TYR A 544 21.11 6.53 -17.11
N THR A 545 20.82 7.82 -17.18
CA THR A 545 21.73 8.84 -17.72
C THR A 545 21.88 9.94 -16.67
N GLU A 546 23.11 10.30 -16.37
CA GLU A 546 23.49 11.41 -15.51
C GLU A 546 24.40 12.36 -16.28
N LEU A 547 23.97 13.61 -16.38
CA LEU A 547 24.80 14.71 -16.85
C LEU A 547 25.20 15.53 -15.63
N SER A 548 26.40 15.25 -15.13
CA SER A 548 27.08 16.03 -14.12
C SER A 548 28.40 16.54 -14.72
N PRO A 549 28.80 17.80 -14.46
CA PRO A 549 30.09 18.32 -14.94
C PRO A 549 31.31 17.64 -14.30
N ARG A 550 31.13 16.94 -13.17
CA ARG A 550 32.23 16.36 -12.38
C ARG A 550 32.33 14.85 -12.45
N ASN A 551 31.20 14.14 -12.46
CA ASN A 551 31.20 12.73 -12.82
C ASN A 551 31.13 12.70 -14.35
N GLN A 552 32.13 12.16 -15.07
CA GLN A 552 32.01 11.99 -16.54
C GLN A 552 30.60 11.45 -16.86
N SER A 553 29.87 12.11 -17.77
CA SER A 553 28.44 11.85 -17.97
C SER A 553 28.16 10.34 -17.97
N PHE A 554 27.45 9.86 -16.95
CA PHE A 554 27.33 8.45 -16.71
C PHE A 554 26.08 7.94 -17.43
N LYS A 555 26.27 6.99 -18.35
CA LYS A 555 25.16 6.35 -19.05
C LYS A 555 25.24 4.85 -18.89
N SER A 556 24.20 4.27 -18.31
CA SER A 556 24.06 2.82 -18.13
C SER A 556 22.78 2.33 -18.77
N ARG A 557 22.90 1.45 -19.77
CA ARG A 557 21.77 0.67 -20.26
C ARG A 557 22.01 -0.79 -19.93
N ARG A 558 21.10 -1.42 -19.19
CA ARG A 558 21.23 -2.81 -18.76
C ARG A 558 19.93 -3.56 -18.94
N THR A 559 20.05 -4.82 -19.34
CA THR A 559 18.95 -5.78 -19.36
C THR A 559 19.29 -6.97 -18.47
N SER A 560 18.29 -7.54 -17.81
CA SER A 560 18.48 -8.72 -16.96
C SER A 560 17.21 -9.52 -16.83
N GLN A 561 17.38 -10.82 -16.64
CA GLN A 561 16.30 -11.75 -16.34
C GLN A 561 16.41 -12.18 -14.88
N LEU A 562 15.29 -12.18 -14.18
CA LEU A 562 15.15 -12.75 -12.84
C LEU A 562 14.16 -13.90 -12.90
N LEU A 563 14.68 -15.11 -12.73
CA LEU A 563 13.86 -16.30 -12.51
C LEU A 563 13.87 -16.62 -11.02
N ASP A 564 12.71 -16.82 -10.43
CA ASP A 564 12.63 -17.26 -9.06
C ASP A 564 11.52 -18.28 -8.82
N ILE A 565 11.79 -19.21 -7.92
CA ILE A 565 10.91 -20.32 -7.56
C ILE A 565 10.71 -20.26 -6.05
N PHE A 566 9.47 -20.39 -5.60
CA PHE A 566 9.13 -20.33 -4.18
C PHE A 566 8.26 -21.50 -3.75
N SER A 567 8.34 -21.82 -2.46
CA SER A 567 7.40 -22.67 -1.75
C SER A 567 7.23 -22.18 -0.32
N GLN A 568 6.02 -22.26 0.20
CA GLN A 568 5.64 -21.93 1.57
C GLN A 568 4.70 -23.01 2.10
N MET A 569 4.99 -23.48 3.30
CA MET A 569 4.18 -24.43 4.06
C MET A 569 3.70 -23.74 5.32
N ASP A 570 2.39 -23.61 5.47
CA ASP A 570 1.73 -23.03 6.64
C ASP A 570 1.04 -24.15 7.42
N PHE A 571 1.49 -24.46 8.63
CA PHE A 571 0.92 -25.53 9.45
C PHE A 571 -0.36 -25.04 10.12
N THR A 572 -1.47 -25.75 9.92
CA THR A 572 -2.83 -25.28 10.23
C THR A 572 -3.51 -26.01 11.38
N ASN A 573 -2.91 -27.08 11.92
CA ASN A 573 -3.60 -28.03 12.80
C ASN A 573 -3.19 -27.96 14.29
N SER A 574 -2.52 -26.89 14.74
CA SER A 574 -2.14 -26.72 16.15
C SER A 574 -2.63 -25.38 16.71
N THR A 575 -3.34 -25.43 17.83
CA THR A 575 -3.77 -24.25 18.61
C THR A 575 -2.67 -23.71 19.53
N GLU A 576 -1.62 -24.50 19.75
CA GLU A 576 -0.46 -24.14 20.58
C GLU A 576 0.59 -23.35 19.79
N ALA A 577 0.72 -23.61 18.49
CA ALA A 577 1.69 -22.94 17.62
C ALA A 577 1.26 -22.89 16.15
N HIS A 578 1.28 -21.70 15.57
CA HIS A 578 1.21 -21.49 14.12
C HIS A 578 2.63 -21.34 13.57
N VAL A 579 3.01 -22.20 12.63
CA VAL A 579 4.35 -22.21 12.04
C VAL A 579 4.24 -22.08 10.53
N SER A 580 5.09 -21.23 9.95
CA SER A 580 5.25 -21.08 8.51
C SER A 580 6.70 -21.26 8.12
N LEU A 581 6.92 -22.13 7.14
CA LEU A 581 8.22 -22.39 6.55
C LEU A 581 8.19 -21.97 5.08
N GLY A 582 9.04 -21.03 4.70
CA GLY A 582 9.14 -20.49 3.35
C GLY A 582 10.54 -20.66 2.78
N SER A 583 10.61 -20.81 1.47
CA SER A 583 11.86 -20.84 0.72
C SER A 583 11.66 -20.18 -0.64
N ARG A 584 12.61 -19.34 -1.05
CA ARG A 584 12.68 -18.78 -2.41
C ARG A 584 14.09 -18.87 -2.95
N ILE A 585 14.22 -19.30 -4.19
CA ILE A 585 15.50 -19.36 -4.91
C ILE A 585 15.43 -18.36 -6.06
N TYR A 586 16.45 -17.53 -6.18
CA TYR A 586 16.58 -16.51 -7.22
C TYR A 586 17.75 -16.83 -8.13
N TYR A 587 17.53 -16.76 -9.45
CA TYR A 587 18.58 -16.70 -10.46
C TYR A 587 18.47 -15.37 -11.21
N PHE A 588 19.48 -14.51 -11.05
CA PHE A 588 19.57 -13.21 -11.71
C PHE A 588 20.66 -13.23 -12.78
N SER A 589 20.31 -12.97 -14.04
CA SER A 589 21.21 -13.20 -15.18
C SER A 589 22.40 -12.23 -15.20
N ASN A 590 22.18 -10.96 -14.88
CA ASN A 590 23.25 -9.97 -14.76
C ASN A 590 24.03 -10.19 -13.45
N GLY A 591 25.27 -10.70 -13.53
CA GLY A 591 25.97 -11.23 -12.36
C GLY A 591 25.95 -12.76 -12.21
N LYS A 592 25.05 -13.45 -12.92
CA LYS A 592 24.80 -14.91 -12.77
C LYS A 592 24.62 -15.33 -11.31
N TYR A 593 23.88 -14.53 -10.54
CA TYR A 593 23.71 -14.75 -9.11
C TYR A 593 22.63 -15.80 -8.85
N LEU A 594 22.99 -16.89 -8.17
CA LEU A 594 22.06 -17.84 -7.58
C LEU A 594 21.98 -17.60 -6.06
N LYS A 595 20.81 -17.23 -5.55
CA LYS A 595 20.60 -16.87 -4.14
C LYS A 595 19.46 -17.66 -3.52
N TRP A 596 19.58 -18.03 -2.24
CA TRP A 596 18.57 -18.76 -1.48
C TRP A 596 18.08 -17.95 -0.29
N SER A 597 16.78 -17.71 -0.23
CA SER A 597 16.04 -16.95 0.79
C SER A 597 15.15 -17.89 1.61
N PRO A 598 15.68 -18.51 2.67
CA PRO A 598 14.87 -19.22 3.66
C PRO A 598 14.09 -18.23 4.53
N ARG A 599 12.89 -18.64 4.95
CA ARG A 599 11.98 -17.88 5.80
C ARG A 599 11.31 -18.80 6.81
N ILE A 600 11.31 -18.41 8.08
CA ILE A 600 10.70 -19.16 9.17
C ILE A 600 9.94 -18.15 10.02
N LYS A 601 8.68 -18.42 10.31
CA LYS A 601 7.90 -17.65 11.26
C LYS A 601 7.11 -18.60 12.15
N ALA A 602 7.17 -18.37 13.45
CA ALA A 602 6.48 -19.20 14.44
C ALA A 602 5.77 -18.29 15.44
N GLN A 603 4.51 -18.58 15.70
CA GLN A 603 3.69 -17.89 16.68
C GLN A 603 3.15 -18.91 17.67
N PHE A 604 3.58 -18.81 18.92
CA PHE A 604 3.15 -19.66 20.02
C PHE A 604 1.99 -19.02 20.77
N LEU A 605 1.07 -19.87 21.22
CA LEU A 605 -0.14 -19.51 21.94
C LEU A 605 -0.93 -18.38 21.23
N PRO A 606 -1.14 -18.44 19.90
CA PRO A 606 -1.72 -17.35 19.13
C PRO A 606 -3.10 -16.91 19.65
N GLU A 607 -3.88 -17.86 20.16
CA GLU A 607 -5.24 -17.68 20.67
C GLU A 607 -5.29 -17.27 22.17
N SER A 608 -4.15 -17.31 22.86
CA SER A 608 -4.10 -16.93 24.28
C SER A 608 -4.09 -15.41 24.46
N GLN A 609 -4.43 -14.96 25.68
CA GLN A 609 -4.26 -13.55 26.06
C GLN A 609 -2.82 -13.08 25.93
N ILE A 610 -1.85 -13.99 26.04
CA ILE A 610 -0.44 -13.71 25.80
C ILE A 610 0.03 -14.66 24.69
N SER A 611 0.62 -14.09 23.65
CA SER A 611 1.22 -14.86 22.54
C SER A 611 2.66 -14.41 22.32
N PHE A 612 3.50 -15.33 21.85
CA PHE A 612 4.91 -15.09 21.60
C PHE A 612 5.26 -15.46 20.16
N GLY A 613 6.00 -14.59 19.46
CA GLY A 613 6.38 -14.77 18.07
C GLY A 613 7.89 -14.79 17.88
N LEU A 614 8.33 -15.55 16.88
CA LEU A 614 9.71 -15.62 16.39
C LEU A 614 9.70 -15.60 14.86
N GLY A 615 10.66 -14.89 14.28
CA GLY A 615 10.84 -14.78 12.84
C GLY A 615 12.30 -14.80 12.43
N PHE A 616 12.57 -15.43 11.30
CA PHE A 616 13.84 -15.37 10.59
C PHE A 616 13.59 -15.29 9.08
N SER A 617 14.33 -14.43 8.40
CA SER A 617 14.38 -14.43 6.94
C SER A 617 15.74 -13.97 6.42
N LYS A 618 16.10 -14.43 5.23
CA LYS A 618 17.20 -13.87 4.44
C LYS A 618 16.67 -13.26 3.16
N ASN A 619 16.86 -11.98 2.96
CA ASN A 619 16.30 -11.24 1.83
C ASN A 619 17.41 -10.74 0.89
N TYR A 620 17.06 -10.53 -0.38
CA TYR A 620 17.97 -10.07 -1.43
C TYR A 620 17.30 -9.00 -2.28
N GLN A 621 18.07 -7.98 -2.65
CA GLN A 621 17.63 -6.87 -3.47
C GLN A 621 18.53 -6.76 -4.70
N PHE A 622 17.91 -6.72 -5.88
CA PHE A 622 18.61 -6.71 -7.17
C PHE A 622 18.52 -5.37 -7.92
N LEU A 623 17.45 -4.62 -7.68
CA LEU A 623 17.24 -3.26 -8.17
C LEU A 623 17.39 -2.30 -6.99
N HIS A 624 18.01 -1.15 -7.23
CA HIS A 624 18.29 -0.13 -6.22
C HIS A 624 17.78 1.19 -6.74
N GLN A 625 17.09 1.91 -5.88
CA GLN A 625 16.66 3.27 -6.13
C GLN A 625 17.70 4.21 -5.49
N LEU A 626 18.07 5.25 -6.23
CA LEU A 626 19.05 6.25 -5.81
C LEU A 626 18.30 7.44 -5.22
N ASP A 627 18.66 7.79 -4.00
CA ASP A 627 18.12 8.93 -3.27
C ASP A 627 19.10 10.12 -3.36
N PHE A 628 18.58 11.29 -3.73
CA PHE A 628 19.33 12.52 -3.94
C PHE A 628 18.76 13.63 -3.05
N LEU A 629 19.53 14.15 -2.09
CA LEU A 629 19.07 15.17 -1.14
C LEU A 629 18.51 16.44 -1.81
N THR A 630 19.06 16.82 -2.97
CA THR A 630 18.65 18.02 -3.71
C THR A 630 17.46 17.76 -4.64
N VAL A 631 17.08 16.51 -4.90
CA VAL A 631 16.00 16.14 -5.84
C VAL A 631 14.90 15.37 -5.12
N ASN A 632 13.82 16.07 -4.77
CA ASN A 632 12.79 15.54 -3.86
C ASN A 632 11.78 14.56 -4.47
N SER A 633 11.71 14.40 -5.80
CA SER A 633 10.63 13.62 -6.46
C SER A 633 11.06 12.40 -7.24
N THR A 634 12.34 12.08 -7.31
CA THR A 634 12.81 11.16 -8.35
C THR A 634 13.75 10.11 -7.82
N ASP A 635 13.19 8.93 -7.78
CA ASP A 635 13.85 7.71 -7.40
C ASP A 635 14.45 7.03 -8.63
N PHE A 636 15.70 7.35 -8.95
CA PHE A 636 16.36 6.81 -10.15
C PHE A 636 16.81 5.37 -9.90
N TRP A 637 16.41 4.44 -10.77
CA TRP A 637 16.69 3.02 -10.59
C TRP A 637 17.97 2.56 -11.29
N VAL A 638 18.76 1.76 -10.58
CA VAL A 638 19.93 1.07 -11.11
C VAL A 638 19.90 -0.42 -10.77
N MET A 639 20.66 -1.19 -11.54
CA MET A 639 20.66 -2.65 -11.47
C MET A 639 21.97 -3.21 -10.90
N THR A 640 21.84 -4.29 -10.13
CA THR A 640 22.94 -5.20 -9.76
C THR A 640 23.74 -5.69 -10.97
N ASN A 641 25.06 -5.82 -10.82
CA ASN A 641 25.97 -6.29 -11.85
C ASN A 641 27.13 -7.13 -11.24
N ASN A 642 28.15 -7.46 -12.03
CA ASN A 642 29.27 -8.30 -11.59
C ASN A 642 30.16 -7.62 -10.52
N GLU A 643 30.29 -6.30 -10.55
CA GLU A 643 31.12 -5.51 -9.62
C GLU A 643 30.33 -5.09 -8.38
N GLN A 644 29.02 -4.93 -8.54
CA GLN A 644 28.08 -4.54 -7.50
C GLN A 644 27.09 -5.68 -7.26
N PRO A 645 27.38 -6.60 -6.32
CA PRO A 645 26.49 -7.72 -6.01
C PRO A 645 25.15 -7.23 -5.43
N PRO A 646 24.12 -8.10 -5.39
CA PRO A 646 22.83 -7.75 -4.81
C PRO A 646 23.00 -7.54 -3.30
N SER A 647 22.37 -6.49 -2.77
CA SER A 647 22.31 -6.27 -1.33
C SER A 647 21.52 -7.40 -0.66
N SER A 648 21.88 -7.72 0.58
CA SER A 648 21.16 -8.73 1.35
C SER A 648 21.03 -8.37 2.81
N VAL A 649 20.01 -8.93 3.45
CA VAL A 649 19.83 -8.82 4.90
C VAL A 649 19.48 -10.18 5.50
N ASN A 650 20.14 -10.53 6.60
CA ASN A 650 19.66 -11.57 7.50
C ASN A 650 18.88 -10.90 8.62
N TYR A 651 17.64 -11.32 8.80
CA TYR A 651 16.66 -10.60 9.58
C TYR A 651 16.02 -11.52 10.62
N PHE A 652 16.13 -11.13 11.89
CA PHE A 652 15.63 -11.85 13.05
C PHE A 652 14.62 -10.98 13.79
N THR A 653 13.50 -11.56 14.18
CA THR A 653 12.44 -10.87 14.91
C THR A 653 11.88 -11.72 16.04
N SER A 654 11.40 -11.05 17.08
CA SER A 654 10.68 -11.68 18.17
C SER A 654 9.64 -10.71 18.72
N ASN A 655 8.45 -11.21 19.08
CA ASN A 655 7.41 -10.38 19.65
C ASN A 655 6.69 -11.05 20.82
N ILE A 656 6.12 -10.22 21.69
CA ILE A 656 5.17 -10.60 22.72
C ILE A 656 3.92 -9.75 22.52
N ARG A 657 2.75 -10.40 22.48
CA ARG A 657 1.46 -9.71 22.35
C ARG A 657 0.56 -10.05 23.51
N ILE A 658 -0.09 -9.05 24.08
CA ILE A 658 -0.93 -9.14 25.27
C ILE A 658 -2.30 -8.55 24.96
N ARG A 659 -3.37 -9.32 25.26
CA ARG A 659 -4.78 -9.02 25.00
C ARG A 659 -5.63 -9.41 26.21
N PRO A 660 -5.56 -8.66 27.33
CA PRO A 660 -6.21 -9.05 28.59
C PRO A 660 -7.74 -8.86 28.54
N ALA A 661 -8.21 -7.93 27.70
CA ALA A 661 -9.61 -7.68 27.37
C ALA A 661 -9.67 -7.22 25.90
N GLY A 662 -10.71 -7.56 25.15
CA GLY A 662 -10.81 -7.25 23.70
C GLY A 662 -10.75 -5.75 23.33
N THR A 663 -10.65 -4.86 24.31
CA THR A 663 -10.52 -3.40 24.16
C THR A 663 -9.08 -2.87 24.32
N LEU A 664 -8.15 -3.67 24.86
CA LEU A 664 -6.76 -3.30 25.10
C LEU A 664 -5.84 -4.28 24.37
N PHE A 665 -4.96 -3.74 23.53
CA PHE A 665 -3.93 -4.50 22.83
C PHE A 665 -2.56 -3.91 23.12
N PHE A 666 -1.62 -4.75 23.53
CA PHE A 666 -0.24 -4.36 23.75
C PHE A 666 0.71 -5.31 23.02
N GLN A 667 1.68 -4.77 22.31
CA GLN A 667 2.70 -5.52 21.59
C GLN A 667 4.07 -4.93 21.86
N ILE A 668 5.03 -5.81 22.13
CA ILE A 668 6.45 -5.51 22.14
C ILE A 668 7.08 -6.34 21.03
N GLU A 669 7.89 -5.72 20.19
CA GLU A 669 8.64 -6.39 19.15
C GLU A 669 10.10 -5.99 19.19
N GLY A 670 10.99 -6.96 19.04
CA GLY A 670 12.42 -6.76 18.89
C GLY A 670 12.88 -7.26 17.54
N TYR A 671 13.81 -6.54 16.93
CA TYR A 671 14.40 -6.95 15.65
C TYR A 671 15.91 -6.76 15.60
N TYR A 672 16.54 -7.56 14.75
CA TYR A 672 17.97 -7.50 14.47
C TYR A 672 18.23 -7.84 12.99
N LYS A 673 18.89 -6.93 12.27
CA LYS A 673 19.22 -7.00 10.85
C LYS A 673 20.72 -6.96 10.67
N LEU A 674 21.25 -7.86 9.85
CA LEU A 674 22.64 -7.89 9.39
C LEU A 674 22.65 -7.61 7.89
N PHE A 675 23.12 -6.43 7.51
CA PHE A 675 23.17 -5.96 6.13
C PHE A 675 24.52 -6.29 5.48
N ASP A 676 24.46 -6.72 4.22
CA ASP A 676 25.62 -6.96 3.39
C ASP A 676 25.42 -6.31 2.02
N ASN A 677 26.50 -5.73 1.49
CA ASN A 677 26.57 -5.12 0.15
C ASN A 677 25.52 -4.02 -0.09
N LEU A 678 25.24 -3.18 0.90
CA LEU A 678 24.44 -1.97 0.67
C LEU A 678 25.18 -1.03 -0.29
N ARG A 679 24.43 -0.15 -0.96
CA ARG A 679 24.95 0.81 -1.93
C ARG A 679 24.72 2.22 -1.44
N ILE A 680 25.70 3.09 -1.69
CA ILE A 680 25.60 4.52 -1.44
C ILE A 680 26.06 5.21 -2.73
N HIS A 681 25.25 6.12 -3.26
CA HIS A 681 25.58 6.89 -4.47
C HIS A 681 26.42 8.11 -4.15
N SER A 682 27.31 8.51 -5.06
CA SER A 682 28.17 9.70 -4.91
C SER A 682 27.39 11.00 -4.73
N LEU A 683 26.19 11.05 -5.30
CA LEU A 683 25.31 12.23 -5.25
C LEU A 683 24.26 12.15 -4.15
N SER A 684 24.18 11.04 -3.40
CA SER A 684 23.34 10.97 -2.19
C SER A 684 23.77 11.96 -1.12
N ASN A 685 24.99 12.50 -1.23
CA ASN A 685 25.57 13.45 -0.31
C ASN A 685 26.72 14.19 -1.02
N GLN A 686 26.72 15.52 -0.98
CA GLN A 686 27.70 16.35 -1.67
C GLN A 686 29.17 16.00 -1.32
N PHE A 687 29.45 15.43 -0.14
CA PHE A 687 30.80 14.98 0.22
C PHE A 687 31.21 13.66 -0.40
N VAL A 688 30.27 12.79 -0.77
CA VAL A 688 30.62 11.51 -1.38
C VAL A 688 31.29 11.75 -2.74
N SER A 689 30.98 12.86 -3.42
CA SER A 689 31.70 13.32 -4.62
C SER A 689 33.21 13.56 -4.41
N SER A 690 33.67 13.85 -3.17
CA SER A 690 35.11 14.01 -2.86
C SER A 690 35.88 12.70 -2.73
N PHE A 691 35.18 11.55 -2.76
CA PHE A 691 35.79 10.23 -2.72
C PHE A 691 36.26 9.76 -4.10
N PHE A 692 35.82 10.42 -5.16
CA PHE A 692 36.13 10.05 -6.54
C PHE A 692 37.17 11.02 -7.08
N ASP A 693 38.33 10.48 -7.47
CA ASP A 693 39.31 11.25 -8.25
C ASP A 693 38.76 11.47 -9.68
N GLU A 694 39.33 12.42 -10.45
CA GLU A 694 38.90 12.66 -11.85
C GLU A 694 38.98 11.40 -12.75
N ASP A 695 39.75 10.40 -12.33
CA ASP A 695 39.94 9.11 -13.01
C ASP A 695 38.97 8.00 -12.58
N ASP A 696 38.17 8.20 -11.53
CA ASP A 696 37.20 7.19 -11.06
C ASP A 696 35.96 7.15 -11.96
N THR A 697 35.68 5.98 -12.53
CA THR A 697 34.62 5.80 -13.55
C THR A 697 33.27 5.36 -13.00
N THR A 698 33.18 5.03 -11.70
CA THR A 698 31.94 4.52 -11.08
C THR A 698 31.49 5.39 -9.91
N PRO A 699 30.30 6.04 -9.95
CA PRO A 699 29.83 6.94 -8.90
C PRO A 699 29.27 6.23 -7.66
N PHE A 700 29.63 4.97 -7.41
CA PHE A 700 29.01 4.15 -6.36
C PHE A 700 30.03 3.72 -5.32
N LEU A 701 29.70 3.91 -4.05
CA LEU A 701 30.35 3.21 -2.94
C LEU A 701 29.62 1.89 -2.70
N PHE A 702 30.32 0.78 -2.97
CA PHE A 702 29.81 -0.58 -2.82
C PHE A 702 30.45 -1.29 -1.62
N ASN A 703 29.93 -2.48 -1.28
CA ASN A 703 30.36 -3.31 -0.14
C ASN A 703 30.16 -2.69 1.24
N ASN A 704 29.15 -1.84 1.40
CA ASN A 704 28.76 -1.36 2.73
C ASN A 704 28.10 -2.52 3.51
N THR A 705 28.58 -2.81 4.71
CA THR A 705 27.97 -3.74 5.66
C THR A 705 27.30 -2.95 6.78
N GLY A 706 26.45 -3.59 7.58
CA GLY A 706 25.84 -2.88 8.70
C GLY A 706 24.96 -3.72 9.60
N VAL A 707 24.56 -3.12 10.72
CA VAL A 707 23.67 -3.71 11.71
C VAL A 707 22.53 -2.75 12.01
N GLY A 708 21.29 -3.23 11.87
CA GLY A 708 20.10 -2.52 12.32
C GLY A 708 19.44 -3.28 13.47
N LYS A 709 19.12 -2.61 14.58
CA LYS A 709 18.48 -3.24 15.74
C LYS A 709 17.45 -2.30 16.36
N GLY A 710 16.40 -2.85 16.97
CA GLY A 710 15.43 -2.02 17.66
C GLY A 710 14.44 -2.78 18.51
N LEU A 711 13.78 -2.02 19.40
CA LEU A 711 12.65 -2.42 20.23
C LEU A 711 11.48 -1.49 19.93
N GLU A 712 10.34 -2.08 19.62
CA GLU A 712 9.12 -1.41 19.21
C GLU A 712 7.99 -1.77 20.20
N PHE A 713 7.22 -0.77 20.57
CA PHE A 713 6.10 -0.88 21.49
C PHE A 713 4.87 -0.33 20.80
N LEU A 714 3.77 -1.05 20.90
CA LEU A 714 2.47 -0.63 20.39
C LEU A 714 1.43 -0.88 21.47
N LEU A 715 0.73 0.17 21.85
CA LEU A 715 -0.40 0.13 22.77
C LEU A 715 -1.62 0.69 22.06
N LYS A 716 -2.68 -0.12 21.94
CA LYS A 716 -3.98 0.32 21.45
C LYS A 716 -5.02 0.18 22.54
N ASN A 717 -5.86 1.19 22.65
CA ASN A 717 -7.02 1.20 23.53
C ASN A 717 -8.25 1.65 22.75
N ARG A 718 -9.36 0.94 22.94
CA ARG A 718 -10.64 1.35 22.41
C ARG A 718 -11.66 1.57 23.52
N PHE A 719 -12.27 2.75 23.51
CA PHE A 719 -13.31 3.19 24.44
C PHE A 719 -14.54 3.63 23.65
N ASP A 720 -15.39 2.68 23.26
CA ASP A 720 -16.63 2.92 22.49
C ASP A 720 -16.36 3.74 21.20
N ARG A 721 -16.55 5.07 21.27
CA ARG A 721 -16.35 6.04 20.18
C ARG A 721 -14.93 6.61 20.05
N LEU A 722 -14.02 6.22 20.94
CA LEU A 722 -12.63 6.67 20.95
C LEU A 722 -11.70 5.48 20.68
N SER A 723 -10.91 5.56 19.61
CA SER A 723 -9.77 4.70 19.35
C SER A 723 -8.49 5.48 19.61
N LEU A 724 -7.64 5.00 20.52
CA LEU A 724 -6.37 5.64 20.84
C LEU A 724 -5.24 4.64 20.69
N SER A 725 -4.24 5.00 19.90
CA SER A 725 -3.03 4.21 19.70
C SER A 725 -1.79 5.03 20.01
N SER A 726 -0.83 4.39 20.68
CA SER A 726 0.47 4.97 20.96
C SER A 726 1.57 3.98 20.60
N THR A 727 2.63 4.49 19.99
CA THR A 727 3.78 3.72 19.51
C THR A 727 5.05 4.32 20.06
N TYR A 728 6.04 3.49 20.36
CA TYR A 728 7.37 3.94 20.74
C TYR A 728 8.41 2.99 20.14
N THR A 729 9.45 3.56 19.55
CA THR A 729 10.55 2.82 18.94
C THR A 729 11.87 3.32 19.50
N LEU A 730 12.68 2.37 19.97
CA LEU A 730 14.08 2.56 20.29
C LEU A 730 14.90 1.77 19.26
N ALA A 731 15.60 2.45 18.35
CA ALA A 731 16.31 1.81 17.24
C ALA A 731 17.73 2.35 17.07
N SER A 732 18.55 1.63 16.32
CA SER A 732 19.89 2.04 15.93
C SER A 732 20.31 1.27 14.69
N THR A 733 20.87 1.98 13.72
CA THR A 733 21.43 1.45 12.48
C THR A 733 22.83 2.00 12.32
N GLU A 734 23.80 1.10 12.16
CA GLU A 734 25.20 1.43 11.96
C GLU A 734 25.67 0.74 10.67
N LEU A 735 26.35 1.49 9.80
CA LEU A 735 26.98 0.99 8.58
C LEU A 735 28.50 1.07 8.70
N GLU A 736 29.20 0.23 7.96
CA GLU A 736 30.65 0.19 7.90
C GLU A 736 31.12 0.10 6.43
N ASN A 737 32.15 0.88 6.11
CA ASN A 737 32.84 0.82 4.82
C ASN A 737 34.30 1.25 5.01
N LEU A 738 35.26 0.50 4.47
CA LEU A 738 36.70 0.80 4.61
C LEU A 738 37.12 2.16 4.03
N LEU A 739 36.34 2.71 3.10
CA LEU A 739 36.60 4.00 2.49
C LEU A 739 36.01 5.16 3.29
N ILE A 740 35.03 4.92 4.16
CA ILE A 740 34.30 5.94 4.94
C ILE A 740 34.78 5.91 6.39
N ASN A 741 34.98 7.09 7.00
CA ASN A 741 35.22 7.24 8.44
C ASN A 741 36.38 6.35 8.95
N GLU A 742 37.44 6.19 8.15
CA GLU A 742 38.57 5.27 8.39
C GLU A 742 38.18 3.81 8.67
N GLY A 743 37.05 3.35 8.14
CA GLY A 743 36.50 2.02 8.39
C GLY A 743 35.77 1.89 9.73
N LYS A 744 35.57 2.97 10.49
CA LYS A 744 34.78 2.93 11.72
C LYS A 744 33.27 2.96 11.39
N PRO A 745 32.42 2.28 12.17
CA PRO A 745 30.98 2.34 12.00
C PRO A 745 30.44 3.78 12.05
N PHE A 746 29.43 4.07 11.24
CA PHE A 746 28.75 5.36 11.17
C PHE A 746 27.24 5.17 11.03
N HIS A 747 26.44 6.13 11.47
CA HIS A 747 24.99 6.07 11.33
C HIS A 747 24.54 6.69 9.98
N PRO A 748 23.68 6.00 9.19
CA PRO A 748 23.13 6.55 7.96
C PRO A 748 22.07 7.63 8.22
N SER A 749 21.72 8.42 7.20
CA SER A 749 20.75 9.53 7.30
C SER A 749 19.35 9.12 7.76
N TYR A 750 18.97 7.87 7.53
CA TYR A 750 17.70 7.28 7.97
C TYR A 750 17.80 6.56 9.33
N ASP A 751 18.89 6.75 10.08
CA ASP A 751 18.98 6.30 11.46
C ASP A 751 18.26 7.25 12.42
N ARG A 752 17.49 6.67 13.35
CA ARG A 752 16.73 7.43 14.33
C ARG A 752 16.59 6.65 15.62
N THR A 753 17.06 7.23 16.71
CA THR A 753 17.18 6.51 17.98
C THR A 753 15.85 6.36 18.70
N HIS A 754 15.11 7.47 18.85
CA HIS A 754 13.82 7.47 19.53
C HIS A 754 12.73 8.01 18.60
N GLN A 755 11.61 7.30 18.52
CA GLN A 755 10.39 7.75 17.87
C GLN A 755 9.19 7.43 18.75
N PHE A 756 8.24 8.35 18.82
CA PHE A 756 6.99 8.20 19.53
C PHE A 756 5.85 8.75 18.67
N SER A 757 4.79 7.97 18.48
CA SER A 757 3.58 8.47 17.84
C SER A 757 2.37 8.24 18.72
N LEU A 758 1.47 9.21 18.78
CA LEU A 758 0.18 9.13 19.44
C LEU A 758 -0.89 9.55 18.44
N PHE A 759 -1.81 8.66 18.12
CA PHE A 759 -2.89 8.98 17.20
C PHE A 759 -4.22 8.45 17.72
N GLY A 760 -5.29 9.15 17.39
CA GLY A 760 -6.63 8.75 17.79
C GLY A 760 -7.73 9.25 16.88
N ASP A 761 -8.75 8.41 16.80
CA ASP A 761 -9.99 8.64 16.05
C ASP A 761 -11.13 8.75 17.05
N PHE A 762 -11.94 9.79 16.89
CA PHE A 762 -13.02 10.17 17.79
C PHE A 762 -14.31 10.32 16.99
N ASP A 763 -15.26 9.40 17.17
CA ASP A 763 -16.60 9.52 16.59
C ASP A 763 -17.46 10.45 17.47
N LEU A 764 -17.59 11.71 17.06
CA LEU A 764 -18.34 12.71 17.84
C LEU A 764 -19.85 12.47 17.76
N SER A 765 -20.37 12.14 16.57
CA SER A 765 -21.79 11.86 16.33
C SER A 765 -22.00 10.97 15.09
N SER A 766 -23.25 10.66 14.72
CA SER A 766 -23.56 9.95 13.47
C SER A 766 -23.15 10.81 12.26
N GLY A 767 -21.98 10.53 11.71
CA GLY A 767 -21.42 11.19 10.53
C GLY A 767 -20.30 12.20 10.84
N LEU A 768 -20.08 12.64 12.09
CA LEU A 768 -18.97 13.54 12.45
C LEU A 768 -17.87 12.78 13.17
N SER A 769 -16.65 12.84 12.63
CA SER A 769 -15.45 12.22 13.18
C SER A 769 -14.29 13.21 13.25
N PHE A 770 -13.45 13.06 14.26
CA PHE A 770 -12.24 13.85 14.50
C PHE A 770 -11.04 12.92 14.59
N TYR A 771 -9.93 13.31 13.99
CA TYR A 771 -8.67 12.60 14.00
C TYR A 771 -7.56 13.54 14.47
N ALA A 772 -6.64 13.00 15.26
CA ALA A 772 -5.40 13.69 15.62
C ALA A 772 -4.23 12.71 15.62
N SER A 773 -3.07 13.17 15.17
CA SER A 773 -1.82 12.41 15.16
C SER A 773 -0.65 13.30 15.58
N TRP A 774 0.04 12.91 16.64
CA TRP A 774 1.25 13.57 17.11
C TRP A 774 2.43 12.63 16.93
N ASN A 775 3.45 13.06 16.20
CA ASN A 775 4.67 12.33 15.95
C ASN A 775 5.84 13.11 16.53
N TYR A 776 6.63 12.47 17.37
CA TYR A 776 7.85 12.99 17.95
C TYR A 776 9.01 12.06 17.64
N ALA A 777 10.17 12.63 17.33
CA ALA A 777 11.37 11.86 17.10
C ALA A 777 12.64 12.65 17.40
N THR A 778 13.70 11.94 17.78
CA THR A 778 15.04 12.53 17.80
C THR A 778 15.56 12.76 16.38
N GLY A 779 16.43 13.76 16.21
CA GLY A 779 17.03 14.06 14.92
C GLY A 779 17.79 12.89 14.30
N THR A 780 18.00 12.96 13.00
CA THR A 780 18.79 12.02 12.20
C THR A 780 20.26 12.44 12.18
N PRO A 781 21.21 11.53 11.91
CA PRO A 781 22.59 11.91 11.67
C PRO A 781 22.69 12.94 10.53
N SER A 782 23.54 13.95 10.73
CA SER A 782 23.93 14.86 9.67
C SER A 782 24.63 14.06 8.57
N THR A 783 24.21 14.26 7.34
CA THR A 783 24.71 13.59 6.13
C THR A 783 26.11 14.09 5.78
N THR A 784 27.08 14.12 6.69
CA THR A 784 28.48 14.41 6.35
C THR A 784 29.25 13.09 6.32
N ILE A 785 29.47 12.56 5.12
CA ILE A 785 30.24 11.33 4.91
C ILE A 785 31.63 11.76 4.42
N SER A 786 32.68 11.39 5.14
CA SER A 786 34.08 11.71 4.81
C SER A 786 34.97 10.48 4.88
N ARG A 787 36.15 10.52 4.23
CA ARG A 787 37.19 9.51 4.41
C ARG A 787 37.78 9.56 5.83
N GLU A 788 37.90 10.77 6.37
CA GLU A 788 38.47 11.04 7.69
C GLU A 788 37.45 10.80 8.81
N GLU A 789 37.94 10.50 10.01
CA GLU A 789 37.09 10.35 11.18
C GLU A 789 36.35 11.65 11.50
N GLN A 790 35.02 11.58 11.58
CA GLN A 790 34.19 12.72 11.94
C GLN A 790 33.42 12.46 13.22
N LYS A 791 33.31 13.50 14.04
CA LYS A 791 32.38 13.47 15.17
C LYS A 791 30.96 13.54 14.62
N GLU A 792 30.15 12.54 14.93
CA GLU A 792 28.74 12.54 14.56
C GLU A 792 28.04 13.76 15.14
N THR A 793 27.29 14.44 14.27
CA THR A 793 26.33 15.47 14.63
C THR A 793 24.96 14.98 14.18
N ARG A 794 23.92 15.36 14.92
CA ARG A 794 22.53 15.00 14.59
C ARG A 794 21.74 16.28 14.36
N THR A 795 20.76 16.22 13.47
CA THR A 795 19.78 17.27 13.27
C THR A 795 18.96 17.49 14.56
N GLY A 796 18.18 18.57 14.61
CA GLY A 796 17.29 18.81 15.75
C GLY A 796 16.15 17.79 15.84
N ASN A 797 15.42 17.83 16.95
CA ASN A 797 14.27 16.94 17.15
C ASN A 797 13.11 17.30 16.22
N TYR A 798 12.35 16.28 15.83
CA TYR A 798 11.13 16.38 15.03
C TYR A 798 9.90 16.30 15.93
N SER A 799 8.92 17.19 15.75
CA SER A 799 7.63 17.13 16.44
C SER A 799 6.51 17.73 15.57
N ARG A 800 5.63 16.87 15.05
CA ARG A 800 4.50 17.24 14.20
C ARG A 800 3.17 16.82 14.81
N LEU A 801 2.20 17.74 14.87
CA LEU A 801 0.81 17.45 15.20
C LEU A 801 -0.07 17.71 13.99
N ASP A 802 -0.85 16.71 13.59
CA ASP A 802 -1.79 16.79 12.49
C ASP A 802 -3.21 16.57 13.02
N ILE A 803 -4.18 17.31 12.51
CA ILE A 803 -5.60 17.18 12.91
C ILE A 803 -6.51 17.15 11.68
N SER A 804 -7.61 16.42 11.79
CA SER A 804 -8.62 16.35 10.73
C SER A 804 -10.03 16.23 11.30
N VAL A 805 -11.00 16.85 10.62
CA VAL A 805 -12.43 16.74 10.91
C VAL A 805 -13.12 16.26 9.64
N LYS A 806 -13.87 15.17 9.75
CA LYS A 806 -14.66 14.60 8.65
C LYS A 806 -16.13 14.58 9.00
N TYR A 807 -16.95 15.05 8.07
CA TYR A 807 -18.39 15.07 8.17
C TYR A 807 -19.05 14.36 6.98
N VAL A 808 -19.85 13.34 7.28
CA VAL A 808 -20.61 12.54 6.32
C VAL A 808 -22.08 12.92 6.39
N LEU A 809 -22.61 13.35 5.25
CA LEU A 809 -24.01 13.62 5.00
C LEU A 809 -24.60 12.41 4.26
N THR A 810 -25.69 11.84 4.76
CA THR A 810 -26.40 10.75 4.09
C THR A 810 -27.79 11.24 3.70
N SER A 811 -28.14 11.13 2.42
CA SER A 811 -29.44 11.54 1.84
C SER A 811 -30.11 10.28 1.29
N ASN A 812 -31.14 9.77 1.98
CA ASN A 812 -31.71 8.42 1.74
C ASN A 812 -30.62 7.32 1.68
N SER A 813 -30.94 6.10 1.25
CA SER A 813 -29.99 4.97 1.27
C SER A 813 -28.88 5.06 0.22
N ASP A 814 -29.06 5.84 -0.84
CA ASP A 814 -28.27 5.70 -2.07
C ASP A 814 -27.32 6.89 -2.35
N GLU A 815 -27.53 8.06 -1.72
CA GLU A 815 -26.68 9.24 -1.90
C GLU A 815 -25.91 9.60 -0.62
N LYS A 816 -24.60 9.84 -0.76
CA LYS A 816 -23.73 10.24 0.35
C LYS A 816 -22.84 11.42 -0.05
N GLY A 817 -22.73 12.40 0.83
CA GLY A 817 -21.74 13.48 0.77
C GLY A 817 -20.70 13.33 1.88
N GLU A 818 -19.46 13.69 1.59
CA GLU A 818 -18.36 13.72 2.55
C GLU A 818 -17.62 15.06 2.45
N LEU A 819 -17.34 15.65 3.62
CA LEU A 819 -16.53 16.85 3.79
C LEU A 819 -15.38 16.52 4.74
N LEU A 820 -14.15 16.75 4.32
CA LEU A 820 -12.95 16.60 5.13
C LEU A 820 -12.21 17.93 5.17
N PHE A 821 -11.78 18.33 6.37
CA PHE A 821 -10.84 19.42 6.57
C PHE A 821 -9.70 18.94 7.44
N SER A 822 -8.47 19.23 7.02
CA SER A 822 -7.26 18.78 7.72
C SER A 822 -6.24 19.90 7.83
N ILE A 823 -5.38 19.83 8.84
CA ILE A 823 -4.24 20.73 9.01
C ILE A 823 -3.01 19.88 9.33
N TYR A 824 -2.01 19.95 8.45
CA TYR A 824 -0.67 19.40 8.66
C TYR A 824 0.16 20.34 9.53
N ASN A 825 0.94 19.79 10.45
CA ASN A 825 1.89 20.51 11.31
C ASN A 825 1.26 21.71 12.05
N VAL A 826 0.16 21.47 12.76
CA VAL A 826 -0.61 22.46 13.55
C VAL A 826 0.28 23.24 14.54
N LEU A 827 1.34 22.61 15.07
CA LEU A 827 2.27 23.26 15.99
C LEU A 827 3.16 24.31 15.32
N ASN A 828 3.24 24.30 13.98
CA ASN A 828 4.16 25.12 13.18
C ASN A 828 5.61 25.00 13.63
N ASN A 829 6.03 23.80 14.07
CA ASN A 829 7.42 23.57 14.41
C ASN A 829 8.23 23.53 13.11
N GLU A 830 9.39 24.17 13.11
CA GLU A 830 10.42 24.03 12.07
C GLU A 830 11.10 22.68 12.26
N ASN A 831 10.51 21.65 11.65
CA ASN A 831 10.97 20.28 11.78
C ASN A 831 12.22 20.07 10.91
N PRO A 832 13.39 19.73 11.46
CA PRO A 832 14.58 19.47 10.67
C PRO A 832 14.39 18.26 9.76
N TRP A 833 14.76 18.40 8.50
CA TRP A 833 14.71 17.32 7.51
C TRP A 833 16.10 16.71 7.32
N TYR A 834 17.02 17.46 6.72
CA TYR A 834 18.40 17.03 6.50
C TYR A 834 19.35 18.21 6.71
N SER A 835 20.64 17.90 6.75
CA SER A 835 21.69 18.92 6.74
C SER A 835 22.46 18.88 5.44
N GLU A 836 22.90 20.03 4.94
CA GLU A 836 23.74 20.12 3.75
C GLU A 836 24.63 21.35 3.83
N PHE A 837 25.72 21.38 3.06
CA PHE A 837 26.53 22.58 2.95
C PHE A 837 25.94 23.53 1.92
N LYS A 838 25.75 24.78 2.31
CA LYS A 838 25.34 25.87 1.41
C LYS A 838 26.35 27.01 1.42
N ALA A 839 26.36 27.79 0.36
CA ALA A 839 27.12 29.03 0.31
C ALA A 839 26.54 30.04 1.31
N GLY A 840 27.35 30.50 2.27
CA GLY A 840 26.96 31.53 3.24
C GLY A 840 27.92 32.72 3.22
N LEU A 841 27.47 33.87 3.73
CA LEU A 841 28.33 35.04 3.91
C LEU A 841 28.89 35.04 5.32
N ASN A 842 30.22 34.99 5.46
CA ASN A 842 30.86 35.11 6.76
C ASN A 842 30.85 36.57 7.22
N THR A 843 30.21 36.82 8.36
CA THR A 843 30.00 38.17 8.92
C THR A 843 31.29 38.82 9.44
N ASN A 844 32.33 38.03 9.72
CA ASN A 844 33.61 38.55 10.22
C ASN A 844 34.52 39.08 9.11
N ASN A 845 34.44 38.51 7.90
CA ASN A 845 35.37 38.80 6.81
C ASN A 845 34.70 39.16 5.47
N ASN A 846 33.36 39.15 5.41
CA ASN A 846 32.55 39.36 4.20
C ASN A 846 32.94 38.46 3.02
N ARG A 847 33.38 37.24 3.28
CA ARG A 847 33.68 36.24 2.24
C ARG A 847 32.56 35.22 2.16
N ILE A 848 32.32 34.74 0.94
CA ILE A 848 31.47 33.58 0.73
C ILE A 848 32.25 32.35 1.17
N GLU A 849 31.71 31.58 2.09
CA GLU A 849 32.29 30.32 2.54
C GLU A 849 31.20 29.25 2.68
N PRO A 850 31.54 27.96 2.52
CA PRO A 850 30.58 26.89 2.73
C PRO A 850 30.26 26.75 4.22
N GLY A 851 29.00 26.88 4.59
CA GLY A 851 28.50 26.60 5.94
C GLY A 851 27.61 25.37 5.96
N LEU A 852 27.67 24.59 7.04
CA LEU A 852 26.69 23.51 7.27
C LEU A 852 25.34 24.14 7.61
N SER A 853 24.30 23.74 6.91
CA SER A 853 22.93 24.23 7.07
C SER A 853 21.97 23.09 7.40
N THR A 854 20.90 23.39 8.13
CA THR A 854 19.76 22.51 8.37
C THR A 854 18.61 22.97 7.49
N VAL A 855 18.05 22.07 6.68
CA VAL A 855 16.84 22.31 5.89
C VAL A 855 15.63 21.85 6.70
N TYR A 856 14.56 22.64 6.71
CA TYR A 856 13.36 22.36 7.50
C TYR A 856 12.19 21.93 6.61
N ASP A 857 11.36 21.01 7.11
CA ASP A 857 10.11 20.50 6.52
C ASP A 857 9.05 21.62 6.33
N LEU A 858 7.97 21.31 5.61
CA LEU A 858 6.81 22.20 5.48
C LEU A 858 6.25 22.61 6.85
N GLY A 859 5.93 23.91 6.96
CA GLY A 859 5.18 24.47 8.08
C GLY A 859 3.70 24.05 8.07
N ILE A 860 2.83 24.87 8.66
CA ILE A 860 1.38 24.60 8.66
C ILE A 860 0.84 24.49 7.21
N GLN A 861 0.16 23.39 6.88
CA GLN A 861 -0.56 23.23 5.60
C GLN A 861 -2.03 22.83 5.83
N PRO A 862 -2.99 23.76 5.72
CA PRO A 862 -4.42 23.44 5.76
C PRO A 862 -4.88 22.83 4.43
N SER A 863 -5.93 22.00 4.48
CA SER A 863 -6.45 21.31 3.30
C SER A 863 -7.92 20.93 3.43
N PHE A 864 -8.58 20.69 2.31
CA PHE A 864 -9.97 20.23 2.29
C PHE A 864 -10.23 19.18 1.21
N ARG A 865 -11.29 18.40 1.41
CA ARG A 865 -11.89 17.52 0.41
C ARG A 865 -13.41 17.57 0.51
N ILE A 866 -14.06 17.55 -0.65
CA ILE A 866 -15.49 17.36 -0.81
C ILE A 866 -15.69 16.16 -1.72
N LYS A 867 -16.59 15.25 -1.35
CA LYS A 867 -16.88 14.08 -2.18
C LYS A 867 -18.36 13.75 -2.17
N LEU A 868 -18.88 13.34 -3.32
CA LEU A 868 -20.26 12.90 -3.52
C LEU A 868 -20.25 11.48 -4.08
N TYR A 869 -21.17 10.65 -3.60
CA TYR A 869 -21.43 9.27 -4.04
C TYR A 869 -22.89 9.19 -4.50
N PHE A 870 -23.14 8.53 -5.63
CA PHE A 870 -24.45 8.46 -6.30
C PHE A 870 -24.62 7.21 -7.16
#